data_AF-I7IPR4-F1
#
_entry.id   AF-I7IPR4-F1
#
_cell.length_a   1.000
_cell.length_b   1.000
_cell.length_c   1.000
_cell.angle_alpha   90.00
_cell.angle_beta   90.00
_cell.angle_gamma   90.00
#
_symmetry.space_group_name_H-M   'P 1'
#
loop_
_entity.id
_entity.type
_entity.pdbx_description
1 polymer ?
#
loop_
_entity_poly.entity_id
_entity_poly.type
_entity_poly.pdbx_seq_one_letter_code
_entity_poly.pdbx_strand_id
1 'polypeptide(L)'
;MNNSSPLIANLLETSPYLNIYDNTRTISVQQIPNVIYSNIDTAIGIKNGYSDVLNGSNEFLSGDKSLKNSIDVLLHPYIKLFKDKKCVTTSSCSGRIVILAKNLSAGAKKCETLFLKVSHSHVNLHCVLLWIQSVTNGSPFYSKQTYKLSPEVEILLKYEPFVIHVEFPNFDQAVAILEVAKEFGLKQSGLISARKRYILAIRGSQNFEAPIARYSSNGIDWLITEDTLNYYLKVCNRKHTDNLGDMVGFYWKLYYSTHNYYTYYASLNPLIDVRELNGYKYMKRWGSSSCIIGDSVYVFGGFTAGSNPPILSIYSIKRNVWAYVYQNYTIKSIFSCILPIADGNIAVVMGRSSPIDPSDEVHIIDISANYQLTRAEPITTEPAPRFRHSIAPIKGNTFYMYGGITHGYNFLGDLWKGTICKSDGHYTIFWSQLVDCPMALASSTITYYYGTVYVIGGMNAKCWCNFMDKIWAFNPANCAWNFINVGGDKFPNNRASHSSVQIGNSVIVMGGISTNESSYGMMLFDIWRLDLDELKWYYLGDVPHNNTIVKSSIVYDTTRELLYLIGGGIVCFTFGSVFQRPLSLRLQFPNSLSGSYLEILDSSVVKRCKNFCQEMGWYDKKRKIINRNGLFLIPINLHDMHTNSHPGANLRTNNSAIQCIIEYLAQYNIDAHKLIGNLKLTKYERLGHILLFNDDLTMFNRSLVDNGLDQSLLEPMYEQVAHVIDKRIGGIKAIGVKGVIQGEMRKPNIKMLYGDPITQIVENGIKYVLDVTKCMFSAGNVNERVRIPTKYMSNDRVELVVDMFCGIGYFSLPILAMNSSCKLVVTDINEEALGFFRKGLKANSVDPSRVDILPGNCRNLCNSKYVGTVNRVLLGLLPDSSIGWETAIILSHKKSSCMLHIHTVSAALEPITKLQFTAMSTDVNYSTQQNDKRTYIDELLYKMYEMVRECVAKGIGTHKQIALVDIVRVKRYSPYQFHYVIDLILTPTTGAIQ
;
A
#
# COMPACT_ATOMS: atom_id res chain seq x y z
N MET A 1 -24.01 -40.96 47.62
CA MET A 1 -23.44 -40.46 48.89
C MET A 1 -23.33 -38.95 48.79
N ASN A 2 -23.94 -38.26 49.76
CA ASN A 2 -24.05 -36.82 49.89
C ASN A 2 -22.75 -36.13 50.35
N ASN A 3 -22.65 -34.82 50.06
CA ASN A 3 -21.80 -33.78 50.69
C ASN A 3 -20.27 -33.92 50.48
N SER A 4 -19.45 -32.90 50.18
CA SER A 4 -19.61 -31.46 50.02
C SER A 4 -18.26 -30.85 49.58
N SER A 5 -18.26 -29.93 48.62
CA SER A 5 -17.33 -28.77 48.57
C SER A 5 -17.92 -27.68 47.65
N PRO A 6 -18.14 -26.44 48.11
CA PRO A 6 -18.78 -25.38 47.31
C PRO A 6 -17.89 -24.75 46.22
N LEU A 7 -16.68 -25.25 45.98
CA LEU A 7 -15.75 -24.64 45.01
C LEU A 7 -15.84 -25.21 43.58
N ILE A 8 -16.57 -26.30 43.36
CA ILE A 8 -16.59 -27.02 42.07
C ILE A 8 -17.83 -26.65 41.21
N ALA A 9 -18.85 -25.99 41.77
CA ALA A 9 -20.01 -25.54 41.01
C ALA A 9 -19.77 -24.24 40.21
N ASN A 10 -18.80 -23.39 40.60
CA ASN A 10 -18.55 -22.10 39.95
C ASN A 10 -17.56 -22.12 38.77
N LEU A 11 -17.05 -23.29 38.38
CA LEU A 11 -16.13 -23.44 37.24
C LEU A 11 -16.77 -24.11 36.01
N LEU A 12 -18.06 -24.47 36.09
CA LEU A 12 -18.79 -25.12 34.99
C LEU A 12 -19.71 -24.19 34.19
N GLU A 13 -19.78 -22.88 34.50
CA GLU A 13 -20.65 -21.93 33.78
C GLU A 13 -19.92 -20.98 32.79
N THR A 14 -18.60 -21.08 32.58
CA THR A 14 -17.85 -20.08 31.78
C THR A 14 -17.10 -20.61 30.54
N SER A 15 -17.58 -21.66 29.86
CA SER A 15 -17.03 -22.07 28.56
C SER A 15 -18.12 -22.36 27.53
N PRO A 16 -18.17 -21.67 26.37
CA PRO A 16 -19.17 -21.93 25.33
C PRO A 16 -18.82 -23.12 24.42
N TYR A 17 -17.91 -24.02 24.81
CA TYR A 17 -17.59 -25.24 24.06
C TYR A 17 -17.80 -26.50 24.91
N LEU A 18 -19.03 -26.73 25.34
CA LEU A 18 -19.48 -28.03 25.84
C LEU A 18 -21.00 -28.15 25.64
N ASN A 19 -21.40 -28.34 24.39
CA ASN A 19 -22.65 -29.02 24.05
C ASN A 19 -22.45 -29.81 22.74
N ILE A 20 -21.56 -30.80 22.80
CA ILE A 20 -21.63 -31.99 21.94
C ILE A 20 -21.37 -33.20 22.84
N TYR A 21 -22.31 -33.45 23.75
CA TYR A 21 -22.56 -34.79 24.27
C TYR A 21 -24.06 -35.02 24.12
N ASP A 22 -24.47 -35.30 22.89
CA ASP A 22 -25.68 -36.09 22.70
C ASP A 22 -25.31 -37.57 22.84
N ASN A 23 -26.08 -38.27 23.65
CA ASN A 23 -25.65 -39.39 24.49
C ASN A 23 -25.70 -40.76 23.80
N THR A 24 -25.56 -40.87 22.47
CA THR A 24 -25.74 -42.17 21.79
C THR A 24 -24.90 -42.48 20.55
N ARG A 25 -23.88 -41.69 20.19
CA ARG A 25 -22.96 -42.09 19.11
C ARG A 25 -21.50 -41.87 19.44
N THR A 26 -20.81 -42.96 19.72
CA THR A 26 -19.35 -43.08 19.80
C THR A 26 -18.73 -42.63 18.47
N ILE A 27 -18.11 -41.45 18.44
CA ILE A 27 -17.23 -41.04 17.34
C ILE A 27 -15.79 -41.36 17.76
N SER A 28 -15.08 -42.15 16.95
CA SER A 28 -13.75 -42.66 17.25
C SER A 28 -12.67 -41.57 17.18
N VAL A 29 -11.62 -41.73 17.99
CA VAL A 29 -10.43 -40.85 18.16
C VAL A 29 -9.60 -40.66 16.86
N GLN A 30 -10.07 -41.16 15.72
CA GLN A 30 -9.41 -41.01 14.40
C GLN A 30 -9.80 -39.74 13.62
N GLN A 31 -10.72 -38.89 14.10
CA GLN A 31 -11.22 -37.73 13.32
C GLN A 31 -10.54 -36.37 13.60
N ILE A 32 -9.73 -36.24 14.66
CA ILE A 32 -9.00 -34.99 14.98
C ILE A 32 -7.84 -34.69 14.01
N PRO A 33 -7.08 -35.68 13.49
CA PRO A 33 -6.00 -35.42 12.53
C PRO A 33 -6.50 -34.81 11.21
N ASN A 34 -7.69 -35.17 10.75
CA ASN A 34 -8.22 -34.74 9.45
C ASN A 34 -8.50 -33.22 9.37
N VAL A 35 -8.67 -32.54 10.52
CA VAL A 35 -8.94 -31.09 10.60
C VAL A 35 -7.65 -30.26 10.53
N ILE A 36 -6.53 -30.77 11.05
CA ILE A 36 -5.23 -30.09 10.95
C ILE A 36 -4.69 -30.23 9.52
N TYR A 37 -4.91 -31.39 8.92
CA TYR A 37 -4.43 -31.73 7.58
C TYR A 37 -5.23 -31.07 6.44
N SER A 38 -6.55 -30.91 6.58
CA SER A 38 -7.36 -30.17 5.58
C SER A 38 -7.04 -28.68 5.52
N ASN A 39 -6.68 -28.07 6.66
CA ASN A 39 -6.27 -26.66 6.74
C ASN A 39 -4.95 -26.39 6.03
N ILE A 40 -4.10 -27.41 5.88
CA ILE A 40 -2.77 -27.28 5.27
C ILE A 40 -2.81 -27.59 3.77
N ASP A 41 -3.64 -28.54 3.33
CA ASP A 41 -3.95 -28.72 1.90
C ASP A 41 -4.59 -27.45 1.29
N THR A 42 -5.41 -26.75 2.08
CA THR A 42 -6.07 -25.49 1.70
C THR A 42 -5.10 -24.29 1.72
N ALA A 43 -4.19 -24.22 2.70
CA ALA A 43 -3.16 -23.18 2.76
C ALA A 43 -2.10 -23.30 1.64
N ILE A 44 -2.03 -24.46 0.96
CA ILE A 44 -1.00 -24.75 -0.03
C ILE A 44 -1.58 -25.07 -1.44
N GLY A 45 -2.91 -24.96 -1.60
CA GLY A 45 -3.56 -24.92 -2.91
C GLY A 45 -3.71 -26.25 -3.65
N ILE A 46 -3.76 -27.38 -2.94
CA ILE A 46 -4.03 -28.69 -3.56
C ILE A 46 -5.55 -28.90 -3.63
N LYS A 47 -6.11 -28.89 -4.84
CA LYS A 47 -7.58 -28.97 -5.06
C LYS A 47 -8.21 -30.34 -4.80
N ASN A 48 -7.44 -31.44 -4.85
CA ASN A 48 -7.90 -32.82 -4.61
C ASN A 48 -6.77 -33.59 -3.91
N GLY A 49 -6.97 -34.14 -2.70
CA GLY A 49 -5.84 -34.77 -2.00
C GLY A 49 -6.07 -35.55 -0.71
N TYR A 50 -7.30 -35.71 -0.21
CA TYR A 50 -7.53 -36.58 0.97
C TYR A 50 -8.37 -37.82 0.67
N SER A 51 -9.19 -37.80 -0.39
CA SER A 51 -9.93 -38.98 -0.87
C SER A 51 -9.05 -39.94 -1.67
N ASP A 52 -8.04 -39.45 -2.38
CA ASP A 52 -7.13 -40.31 -3.19
C ASP A 52 -6.01 -40.96 -2.36
N VAL A 53 -5.72 -40.41 -1.17
CA VAL A 53 -4.68 -40.93 -0.25
C VAL A 53 -5.14 -42.18 0.50
N LEU A 54 -6.45 -42.36 0.70
CA LEU A 54 -7.02 -43.62 1.20
C LEU A 54 -7.09 -44.68 0.09
N ASN A 55 -7.10 -44.27 -1.18
CA ASN A 55 -7.16 -45.14 -2.36
C ASN A 55 -5.82 -45.26 -3.07
N GLY A 56 -4.73 -45.56 -2.34
CA GLY A 56 -3.54 -46.24 -2.88
C GLY A 56 -2.99 -45.73 -4.23
N SER A 57 -3.06 -44.44 -4.54
CA SER A 57 -2.54 -43.94 -5.82
C SER A 57 -1.02 -43.91 -5.78
N ASN A 58 -0.38 -44.87 -6.46
CA ASN A 58 1.07 -45.06 -6.58
C ASN A 58 1.86 -43.84 -7.13
N GLU A 59 1.22 -42.75 -7.54
CA GLU A 59 1.88 -41.60 -8.19
C GLU A 59 2.75 -40.75 -7.25
N PHE A 60 2.40 -40.61 -5.97
CA PHE A 60 3.14 -39.75 -5.02
C PHE A 60 4.36 -40.43 -4.39
N LEU A 61 4.37 -41.76 -4.32
CA LEU A 61 5.51 -42.56 -3.82
C LEU A 61 6.73 -42.55 -4.76
N SER A 62 6.54 -42.16 -6.03
CA SER A 62 7.63 -42.08 -7.02
C SER A 62 8.68 -40.98 -6.75
N GLY A 63 8.40 -40.04 -5.83
CA GLY A 63 9.26 -38.87 -5.53
C GLY A 63 9.92 -38.84 -4.14
N ASP A 64 9.62 -39.81 -3.26
CA ASP A 64 10.20 -39.91 -1.92
C ASP A 64 10.92 -41.25 -1.74
N LYS A 65 12.23 -41.22 -1.43
CA LYS A 65 13.06 -42.42 -1.18
C LYS A 65 13.26 -42.71 0.31
N SER A 66 12.45 -42.09 1.18
CA SER A 66 12.58 -42.26 2.63
C SER A 66 12.23 -43.70 3.07
N LEU A 67 12.93 -44.21 4.10
CA LEU A 67 12.71 -45.57 4.64
C LEU A 67 11.34 -45.75 5.34
N LYS A 68 10.61 -44.66 5.56
CA LYS A 68 9.32 -44.64 6.23
C LYS A 68 8.25 -44.74 5.14
N ASN A 69 7.55 -45.87 5.04
CA ASN A 69 6.45 -46.10 4.07
C ASN A 69 5.19 -45.22 4.32
N SER A 70 5.36 -44.02 4.89
CA SER A 70 4.30 -43.04 5.15
C SER A 70 4.90 -41.63 5.12
N ILE A 71 4.33 -40.75 4.32
CA ILE A 71 4.75 -39.35 4.15
C ILE A 71 3.93 -38.49 5.12
N ASP A 72 4.58 -37.58 5.83
CA ASP A 72 3.89 -36.58 6.65
C ASP A 72 3.10 -35.62 5.74
N VAL A 73 1.78 -35.50 5.95
CA VAL A 73 0.90 -34.65 5.11
C VAL A 73 1.47 -33.25 4.94
N LEU A 74 2.05 -32.69 6.01
CA LEU A 74 2.57 -31.33 6.04
C LEU A 74 3.71 -31.07 5.05
N LEU A 75 4.33 -32.14 4.55
CA LEU A 75 5.47 -32.07 3.64
C LEU A 75 5.09 -32.39 2.19
N HIS A 76 3.83 -32.75 1.92
CA HIS A 76 3.37 -33.08 0.56
C HIS A 76 3.63 -31.95 -0.44
N PRO A 77 3.41 -30.67 -0.09
CA PRO A 77 3.64 -29.61 -1.05
C PRO A 77 5.11 -29.34 -1.34
N TYR A 78 5.98 -29.56 -0.36
CA TYR A 78 7.42 -29.53 -0.57
C TYR A 78 7.85 -30.63 -1.53
N ILE A 79 7.36 -31.85 -1.32
CA ILE A 79 7.66 -33.01 -2.18
C ILE A 79 7.19 -32.73 -3.61
N LYS A 80 5.99 -32.17 -3.81
CA LYS A 80 5.50 -31.75 -5.12
C LYS A 80 6.41 -30.69 -5.77
N LEU A 81 6.74 -29.64 -5.04
CA LEU A 81 7.59 -28.54 -5.50
C LEU A 81 9.01 -28.99 -5.91
N PHE A 82 9.55 -30.00 -5.22
CA PHE A 82 10.85 -30.59 -5.55
C PHE A 82 10.77 -31.61 -6.69
N LYS A 83 9.69 -32.39 -6.77
CA LYS A 83 9.43 -33.33 -7.86
C LYS A 83 9.36 -32.62 -9.22
N ASP A 84 8.68 -31.48 -9.30
CA ASP A 84 8.60 -30.66 -10.52
C ASP A 84 9.98 -30.18 -11.02
N LYS A 85 11.00 -30.20 -10.15
CA LYS A 85 12.39 -29.82 -10.44
C LYS A 85 13.33 -31.02 -10.59
N LYS A 86 12.80 -32.22 -10.77
CA LYS A 86 13.58 -33.48 -10.84
C LYS A 86 14.44 -33.75 -9.60
N CYS A 87 14.03 -33.21 -8.44
CA CYS A 87 14.66 -33.45 -7.15
C CYS A 87 13.83 -34.48 -6.37
N VAL A 88 14.47 -35.25 -5.47
CA VAL A 88 13.78 -36.28 -4.66
C VAL A 88 14.06 -36.09 -3.18
N THR A 89 13.06 -36.29 -2.32
CA THR A 89 13.29 -36.29 -0.87
C THR A 89 13.89 -37.63 -0.45
N THR A 90 14.89 -37.59 0.43
CA THR A 90 15.58 -38.79 0.96
C THR A 90 15.23 -39.05 2.43
N SER A 91 14.73 -38.03 3.14
CA SER A 91 14.03 -38.15 4.43
C SER A 91 13.35 -36.83 4.80
N SER A 92 12.19 -36.89 5.46
CA SER A 92 11.37 -35.72 5.75
C SER A 92 10.57 -35.89 7.06
N CYS A 93 10.44 -34.83 7.86
CA CYS A 93 9.63 -34.77 9.09
C CYS A 93 9.15 -33.32 9.32
N SER A 94 7.87 -33.12 9.68
CA SER A 94 7.30 -31.78 9.92
C SER A 94 7.64 -31.19 11.30
N GLY A 95 8.28 -31.99 12.16
CA GLY A 95 8.57 -31.67 13.55
C GLY A 95 7.83 -32.63 14.49
N ARG A 96 8.38 -32.84 15.69
CA ARG A 96 7.85 -33.84 16.64
C ARG A 96 8.20 -33.54 18.08
N ILE A 97 7.29 -33.86 18.99
CA ILE A 97 7.53 -33.95 20.43
C ILE A 97 7.73 -35.42 20.77
N VAL A 98 8.79 -35.73 21.50
CA VAL A 98 9.28 -37.09 21.71
C VAL A 98 9.59 -37.31 23.18
N ILE A 99 9.19 -38.48 23.67
CA ILE A 99 9.70 -39.03 24.94
C ILE A 99 10.73 -40.10 24.58
N LEU A 100 11.95 -39.92 25.06
CA LEU A 100 13.08 -40.81 24.82
C LEU A 100 13.52 -41.47 26.12
N ALA A 101 13.93 -42.73 26.07
CA ALA A 101 14.68 -43.38 27.12
C ALA A 101 16.15 -43.54 26.69
N LYS A 102 17.05 -42.97 27.46
CA LYS A 102 18.50 -43.04 27.24
C LYS A 102 19.12 -43.96 28.28
N ASN A 103 19.74 -45.05 27.82
CA ASN A 103 20.42 -45.99 28.69
C ASN A 103 21.73 -45.38 29.23
N LEU A 104 21.86 -45.29 30.54
CA LEU A 104 23.02 -44.71 31.22
C LEU A 104 24.18 -45.72 31.39
N SER A 105 23.90 -47.02 31.21
CA SER A 105 24.85 -48.12 31.47
C SER A 105 25.65 -48.60 30.25
N ALA A 106 25.40 -48.05 29.05
CA ALA A 106 26.07 -48.47 27.81
C ALA A 106 27.32 -47.62 27.55
N GLY A 107 28.50 -48.11 27.93
CA GLY A 107 29.78 -47.45 27.67
C GLY A 107 30.06 -47.24 26.18
N ALA A 108 30.36 -46.00 25.78
CA ALA A 108 31.04 -45.47 24.58
C ALA A 108 30.83 -46.07 23.16
N LYS A 109 30.11 -47.19 22.95
CA LYS A 109 29.79 -47.74 21.63
C LYS A 109 28.27 -47.84 21.47
N LYS A 110 27.70 -46.79 20.86
CA LYS A 110 26.26 -46.55 20.59
C LYS A 110 25.37 -46.61 21.84
N CYS A 111 25.10 -45.45 22.46
CA CYS A 111 23.95 -45.31 23.34
C CYS A 111 22.67 -45.69 22.57
N GLU A 112 22.05 -46.84 22.91
CA GLU A 112 20.71 -47.16 22.44
C GLU A 112 19.74 -46.16 23.07
N THR A 113 19.33 -45.16 22.27
CA THR A 113 18.27 -44.23 22.64
C THR A 113 16.96 -44.82 22.11
N LEU A 114 16.05 -45.15 23.01
CA LEU A 114 14.77 -45.76 22.69
C LEU A 114 13.70 -44.67 22.59
N PHE A 115 12.94 -44.66 21.48
CA PHE A 115 11.78 -43.78 21.33
C PHE A 115 10.59 -44.40 22.05
N LEU A 116 10.23 -43.86 23.21
CA LEU A 116 9.08 -44.35 23.99
C LEU A 116 7.76 -43.88 23.37
N LYS A 117 7.70 -42.60 22.99
CA LYS A 117 6.53 -42.04 22.30
C LYS A 117 6.91 -40.87 21.40
N VAL A 118 6.20 -40.73 20.29
CA VAL A 118 6.35 -39.65 19.32
C VAL A 118 4.97 -39.04 19.08
N SER A 119 4.89 -37.72 19.10
CA SER A 119 3.73 -36.95 18.68
C SER A 119 4.11 -35.93 17.62
N HIS A 120 3.32 -35.86 16.56
CA HIS A 120 3.40 -34.81 15.54
C HIS A 120 2.40 -33.66 15.80
N SER A 121 1.78 -33.65 16.99
CA SER A 121 0.80 -32.65 17.43
C SER A 121 1.12 -32.18 18.85
N HIS A 122 0.43 -31.14 19.30
CA HIS A 122 0.52 -30.67 20.69
C HIS A 122 0.20 -31.79 21.68
N VAL A 123 0.93 -31.77 22.79
CA VAL A 123 0.78 -32.74 23.86
C VAL A 123 0.36 -32.03 25.14
N ASN A 124 -0.59 -32.61 25.88
CA ASN A 124 -0.97 -32.09 27.19
C ASN A 124 -0.35 -32.93 28.30
N LEU A 125 -0.35 -32.37 29.51
CA LEU A 125 0.24 -32.99 30.70
C LEU A 125 -0.32 -34.38 30.97
N HIS A 126 -1.64 -34.54 30.86
CA HIS A 126 -2.32 -35.81 31.09
C HIS A 126 -1.83 -36.91 30.14
N CYS A 127 -1.67 -36.60 28.85
CA CYS A 127 -1.13 -37.55 27.87
C CYS A 127 0.28 -38.01 28.21
N VAL A 128 1.16 -37.10 28.65
CA VAL A 128 2.56 -37.42 28.96
C VAL A 128 2.67 -38.26 30.23
N LEU A 129 1.89 -37.94 31.26
CA LEU A 129 1.82 -38.75 32.48
C LEU A 129 1.35 -40.18 32.16
N LEU A 130 0.32 -40.32 31.33
CA LEU A 130 -0.17 -41.62 30.88
C LEU A 130 0.86 -42.38 30.03
N TRP A 131 1.60 -41.70 29.16
CA TRP A 131 2.66 -42.33 28.36
C TRP A 131 3.75 -42.89 29.26
N ILE A 132 4.19 -42.13 30.25
CA ILE A 132 5.24 -42.54 31.18
C ILE A 132 4.76 -43.68 32.09
N GLN A 133 3.51 -43.63 32.60
CA GLN A 133 2.89 -44.71 33.37
C GLN A 133 2.68 -46.00 32.55
N SER A 134 2.40 -45.88 31.25
CA SER A 134 2.25 -47.04 30.37
C SER A 134 3.56 -47.82 30.19
N VAL A 135 4.70 -47.13 30.30
CA VAL A 135 6.04 -47.71 30.20
C VAL A 135 6.39 -48.54 31.45
N THR A 136 5.84 -48.22 32.63
CA THR A 136 6.08 -48.97 33.88
C THR A 136 5.15 -50.14 34.10
N ASN A 137 3.89 -50.05 33.64
CA ASN A 137 2.86 -51.01 34.02
C ASN A 137 2.65 -52.14 33.00
N GLY A 138 3.48 -52.23 31.96
CA GLY A 138 3.35 -53.25 30.90
C GLY A 138 1.98 -53.26 30.22
N SER A 139 1.23 -52.15 30.27
CA SER A 139 -0.18 -52.13 29.90
C SER A 139 -0.36 -52.08 28.37
N PRO A 140 -1.13 -53.00 27.76
CA PRO A 140 -1.20 -53.19 26.30
C PRO A 140 -2.07 -52.16 25.58
N PHE A 141 -2.58 -51.12 26.26
CA PHE A 141 -3.69 -50.33 25.73
C PHE A 141 -3.34 -49.41 24.54
N TYR A 142 -2.05 -49.10 24.26
CA TYR A 142 -1.71 -48.14 23.18
C TYR A 142 -0.38 -48.38 22.41
N SER A 143 0.23 -49.56 22.49
CA SER A 143 1.36 -49.94 21.60
C SER A 143 1.48 -51.47 21.46
N LYS A 144 1.79 -51.96 20.24
CA LYS A 144 2.04 -53.38 19.93
C LYS A 144 3.46 -53.85 20.31
N GLN A 145 4.29 -53.02 20.96
CA GLN A 145 5.68 -53.34 21.31
C GLN A 145 5.91 -53.22 22.83
N THR A 146 6.18 -54.34 23.49
CA THR A 146 6.72 -54.39 24.85
C THR A 146 8.21 -54.08 24.82
N TYR A 147 8.62 -52.91 25.34
CA TYR A 147 10.03 -52.54 25.44
C TYR A 147 10.66 -53.14 26.71
N LYS A 148 11.67 -54.01 26.56
CA LYS A 148 12.52 -54.43 27.70
C LYS A 148 13.51 -53.31 28.00
N LEU A 149 13.18 -52.43 28.94
CA LEU A 149 14.09 -51.38 29.39
C LEU A 149 15.22 -51.94 30.26
N SER A 150 16.41 -51.36 30.15
CA SER A 150 17.55 -51.66 31.02
C SER A 150 17.30 -51.18 32.46
N PRO A 151 18.07 -51.67 33.46
CA PRO A 151 17.80 -51.42 34.88
C PRO A 151 17.83 -49.94 35.28
N GLU A 152 18.53 -49.09 34.52
CA GLU A 152 18.58 -47.65 34.73
C GLU A 152 18.51 -46.89 33.40
N VAL A 153 17.44 -46.13 33.18
CA VAL A 153 17.30 -45.26 32.00
C VAL A 153 16.85 -43.86 32.39
N GLU A 154 17.39 -42.85 31.71
CA GLU A 154 16.93 -41.47 31.82
C GLU A 154 15.84 -41.20 30.78
N ILE A 155 14.72 -40.64 31.22
CA ILE A 155 13.59 -40.26 30.37
C ILE A 155 13.73 -38.77 30.02
N LEU A 156 13.81 -38.49 28.73
CA LEU A 156 13.97 -37.14 28.17
C LEU A 156 12.68 -36.71 27.46
N LEU A 157 12.25 -35.48 27.69
CA LEU A 157 11.31 -34.77 26.82
C LEU A 157 12.09 -33.98 25.79
N LYS A 158 11.81 -34.22 24.50
CA LYS A 158 12.49 -33.56 23.40
C LYS A 158 11.50 -33.00 22.40
N TYR A 159 11.78 -31.80 21.88
CA TYR A 159 11.12 -31.25 20.71
C TYR A 159 12.14 -31.10 19.58
N GLU A 160 11.87 -31.76 18.45
CA GLU A 160 12.68 -31.65 17.23
C GLU A 160 11.90 -30.90 16.14
N PRO A 161 12.55 -29.93 15.45
CA PRO A 161 11.91 -29.13 14.40
C PRO A 161 11.76 -29.90 13.10
N PHE A 162 11.13 -29.28 12.10
CA PHE A 162 11.02 -29.85 10.77
C PHE A 162 12.40 -30.05 10.14
N VAL A 163 12.52 -31.13 9.37
CA VAL A 163 13.72 -31.45 8.58
C VAL A 163 13.31 -32.04 7.24
N ILE A 164 13.94 -31.57 6.17
CA ILE A 164 13.75 -32.08 4.82
C ILE A 164 15.13 -32.29 4.20
N HIS A 165 15.45 -33.53 3.85
CA HIS A 165 16.63 -33.87 3.08
C HIS A 165 16.24 -34.07 1.62
N VAL A 166 16.80 -33.26 0.74
CA VAL A 166 16.47 -33.24 -0.70
C VAL A 166 17.72 -33.56 -1.50
N GLU A 167 17.63 -34.56 -2.36
CA GLU A 167 18.67 -34.90 -3.34
C GLU A 167 18.43 -34.12 -4.64
N PHE A 168 19.44 -33.36 -5.04
CA PHE A 168 19.46 -32.53 -6.24
C PHE A 168 20.29 -33.18 -7.37
N PRO A 169 19.86 -33.01 -8.63
CA PRO A 169 20.58 -33.54 -9.79
C PRO A 169 21.87 -32.78 -10.10
N ASN A 170 21.97 -31.50 -9.69
CA ASN A 170 23.16 -30.67 -9.89
C ASN A 170 23.44 -29.77 -8.68
N PHE A 171 24.68 -29.30 -8.59
CA PHE A 171 25.18 -28.52 -7.46
C PHE A 171 24.54 -27.12 -7.38
N ASP A 172 24.37 -26.45 -8.52
CA ASP A 172 23.88 -25.07 -8.56
C ASP A 172 22.45 -24.94 -8.04
N GLN A 173 21.57 -25.89 -8.37
CA GLN A 173 20.22 -25.93 -7.80
C GLN A 173 20.26 -26.14 -6.29
N ALA A 174 21.15 -27.00 -5.78
CA ALA A 174 21.27 -27.25 -4.35
C ALA A 174 21.77 -26.00 -3.60
N VAL A 175 22.71 -25.25 -4.18
CA VAL A 175 23.22 -23.98 -3.63
C VAL A 175 22.15 -22.89 -3.67
N ALA A 176 21.43 -22.72 -4.77
CA ALA A 176 20.37 -21.72 -4.89
C ALA A 176 19.28 -21.92 -3.83
N ILE A 177 18.85 -23.17 -3.58
CA ILE A 177 17.85 -23.47 -2.56
C ILE A 177 18.42 -23.29 -1.14
N LEU A 178 19.71 -23.60 -0.94
CA LEU A 178 20.39 -23.33 0.34
C LEU A 178 20.47 -21.83 0.66
N GLU A 179 20.73 -20.98 -0.34
CA GLU A 179 20.73 -19.53 -0.18
C GLU A 179 19.35 -19.02 0.23
N VAL A 180 18.29 -19.49 -0.43
CA VAL A 180 16.91 -19.15 -0.06
C VAL A 180 16.58 -19.58 1.37
N ALA A 181 17.03 -20.76 1.81
CA ALA A 181 16.86 -21.22 3.18
C ALA A 181 17.62 -20.34 4.19
N LYS A 182 18.86 -19.95 3.86
CA LYS A 182 19.66 -19.05 4.71
C LYS A 182 19.07 -17.65 4.79
N GLU A 183 18.60 -17.08 3.69
CA GLU A 183 17.90 -15.79 3.64
C GLU A 183 16.63 -15.79 4.48
N PHE A 184 15.86 -16.89 4.46
CA PHE A 184 14.66 -17.03 5.29
C PHE A 184 14.99 -17.11 6.79
N GLY A 185 16.22 -17.49 7.16
CA GLY A 185 16.66 -17.61 8.54
C GLY A 185 16.90 -19.05 9.02
N LEU A 186 16.81 -20.05 8.13
CA LEU A 186 17.09 -21.46 8.44
C LEU A 186 18.60 -21.74 8.44
N LYS A 187 19.33 -21.09 9.36
CA LYS A 187 20.81 -21.08 9.41
C LYS A 187 21.45 -22.45 9.62
N GLN A 188 20.70 -23.43 10.14
CA GLN A 188 21.17 -24.81 10.34
C GLN A 188 21.06 -25.70 9.08
N SER A 189 20.58 -25.12 7.97
CA SER A 189 20.52 -25.81 6.67
C SER A 189 21.89 -25.91 6.02
N GLY A 190 22.19 -27.03 5.35
CA GLY A 190 23.52 -27.27 4.76
C GLY A 190 23.59 -28.47 3.84
N LEU A 191 24.67 -28.56 3.05
CA LEU A 191 24.93 -29.67 2.12
C LEU A 191 25.65 -30.82 2.85
N ILE A 192 25.09 -32.02 2.79
CA ILE A 192 25.56 -33.22 3.53
C ILE A 192 26.55 -34.06 2.72
N SER A 193 26.39 -34.18 1.39
CA SER A 193 27.27 -34.99 0.53
C SER A 193 27.41 -34.36 -0.86
N ALA A 194 28.62 -34.43 -1.44
CA ALA A 194 28.98 -33.75 -2.69
C ALA A 194 29.80 -34.60 -3.68
N ARG A 195 29.99 -35.91 -3.45
CA ARG A 195 30.88 -36.75 -4.31
C ARG A 195 30.15 -37.52 -5.42
N LYS A 196 28.89 -37.92 -5.22
CA LYS A 196 28.06 -38.62 -6.25
C LYS A 196 26.58 -38.20 -6.27
N ARG A 197 26.08 -37.54 -5.21
CA ARG A 197 24.71 -37.04 -5.06
C ARG A 197 24.76 -35.76 -4.24
N TYR A 198 24.00 -34.73 -4.60
CA TYR A 198 23.97 -33.46 -3.88
C TYR A 198 22.79 -33.44 -2.93
N ILE A 199 23.04 -33.73 -1.64
CA ILE A 199 21.96 -33.79 -0.63
C ILE A 199 21.98 -32.52 0.21
N LEU A 200 20.91 -31.74 0.11
CA LEU A 200 20.65 -30.56 0.93
C LEU A 200 19.79 -30.92 2.14
N ALA A 201 20.22 -30.53 3.33
CA ALA A 201 19.43 -30.56 4.54
C ALA A 201 18.82 -29.20 4.81
N ILE A 202 17.49 -29.14 4.83
CA ILE A 202 16.72 -27.96 5.23
C ILE A 202 16.21 -28.22 6.63
N ARG A 203 16.57 -27.36 7.59
CA ARG A 203 16.31 -27.59 9.03
C ARG A 203 15.72 -26.36 9.71
N GLY A 204 14.63 -26.56 10.44
CA GLY A 204 14.12 -25.59 11.40
C GLY A 204 15.10 -25.34 12.56
N SER A 205 14.94 -24.21 13.23
CA SER A 205 15.89 -23.76 14.27
C SER A 205 15.43 -24.06 15.70
N GLN A 206 14.14 -24.39 15.89
CA GLN A 206 13.53 -24.57 17.19
C GLN A 206 13.89 -25.94 17.78
N ASN A 207 14.54 -25.98 18.95
CA ASN A 207 14.84 -27.22 19.66
C ASN A 207 14.53 -27.07 21.15
N PHE A 208 14.25 -28.19 21.81
CA PHE A 208 14.14 -28.31 23.26
C PHE A 208 14.49 -29.73 23.68
N GLU A 209 15.25 -29.89 24.77
CA GLU A 209 15.56 -31.17 25.36
C GLU A 209 15.72 -30.99 26.88
N ALA A 210 15.02 -31.81 27.67
CA ALA A 210 15.14 -31.81 29.12
C ALA A 210 14.93 -33.21 29.70
N PRO A 211 15.74 -33.64 30.68
CA PRO A 211 15.44 -34.81 31.49
C PRO A 211 14.23 -34.54 32.38
N ILE A 212 13.30 -35.49 32.43
CA ILE A 212 12.05 -35.35 33.19
C ILE A 212 11.89 -36.43 34.26
N ALA A 213 12.48 -37.61 34.06
CA ALA A 213 12.39 -38.72 35.01
C ALA A 213 13.54 -39.71 34.83
N ARG A 214 13.75 -40.58 35.82
CA ARG A 214 14.62 -41.75 35.74
C ARG A 214 13.79 -42.99 36.04
N TYR A 215 13.99 -44.05 35.27
CA TYR A 215 13.38 -45.35 35.53
C TYR A 215 14.43 -46.30 36.11
N SER A 216 14.06 -46.98 37.20
CA SER A 216 14.88 -47.97 37.90
C SER A 216 14.06 -49.21 38.28
N SER A 217 14.70 -50.23 38.87
CA SER A 217 14.01 -51.40 39.43
C SER A 217 12.94 -51.05 40.49
N ASN A 218 13.02 -49.85 41.09
CA ASN A 218 12.09 -49.38 42.11
C ASN A 218 10.94 -48.52 41.54
N GLY A 219 10.86 -48.35 40.22
CA GLY A 219 9.85 -47.53 39.54
C GLY A 219 10.41 -46.23 38.94
N ILE A 220 9.51 -45.27 38.68
CA ILE A 220 9.88 -43.96 38.14
C ILE A 220 10.23 -43.00 39.28
N ASP A 221 11.40 -42.41 39.20
CA ASP A 221 11.84 -41.26 39.97
C ASP A 221 11.70 -39.98 39.13
N TRP A 222 10.85 -39.05 39.56
CA TRP A 222 10.61 -37.81 38.83
C TRP A 222 11.69 -36.77 39.15
N LEU A 223 12.38 -36.30 38.12
CA LEU A 223 13.47 -35.32 38.28
C LEU A 223 12.95 -33.87 38.37
N ILE A 224 11.67 -33.66 38.02
CA ILE A 224 11.02 -32.36 37.99
C ILE A 224 9.61 -32.43 38.57
N THR A 225 9.08 -31.30 39.03
CA THR A 225 7.69 -31.19 39.51
C THR A 225 6.69 -31.19 38.35
N GLU A 226 5.42 -31.51 38.65
CA GLU A 226 4.32 -31.49 37.68
C GLU A 226 4.14 -30.10 37.04
N ASP A 227 4.25 -29.02 37.82
CA ASP A 227 4.21 -27.64 37.31
C ASP A 227 5.35 -27.34 36.33
N THR A 228 6.55 -27.83 36.63
CA THR A 228 7.73 -27.68 35.76
C THR A 228 7.54 -28.47 34.46
N LEU A 229 7.01 -29.70 34.54
CA LEU A 229 6.70 -30.50 33.37
C LEU A 229 5.63 -29.83 32.51
N ASN A 230 4.56 -29.30 33.11
CA ASN A 230 3.52 -28.56 32.40
C ASN A 230 4.08 -27.32 31.70
N TYR A 231 4.99 -26.60 32.35
CA TYR A 231 5.70 -25.48 31.74
C TYR A 231 6.56 -25.94 30.54
N TYR A 232 7.34 -27.01 30.67
CA TYR A 232 8.12 -27.56 29.56
C TYR A 232 7.25 -28.01 28.39
N LEU A 233 6.09 -28.61 28.64
CA LEU A 233 5.15 -28.98 27.57
C LEU A 233 4.56 -27.75 26.88
N LYS A 234 4.24 -26.68 27.62
CA LYS A 234 3.85 -25.39 27.02
C LYS A 234 4.98 -24.81 26.14
N VAL A 235 6.24 -24.92 26.57
CA VAL A 235 7.40 -24.51 25.77
C VAL A 235 7.55 -25.35 24.51
N CYS A 236 7.44 -26.69 24.60
CA CYS A 236 7.47 -27.59 23.46
C CYS A 236 6.35 -27.32 22.46
N ASN A 237 5.11 -27.14 22.92
CA ASN A 237 3.95 -26.84 22.07
C ASN A 237 4.07 -25.47 21.41
N ARG A 238 4.58 -24.46 22.13
CA ARG A 238 4.89 -23.16 21.55
C ARG A 238 5.94 -23.27 20.45
N LYS A 239 7.07 -23.95 20.72
CA LYS A 239 8.13 -24.20 19.73
C LYS A 239 7.63 -24.99 18.52
N HIS A 240 6.73 -25.95 18.72
CA HIS A 240 6.06 -26.69 17.65
C HIS A 240 5.18 -25.79 16.77
N THR A 241 4.51 -24.81 17.37
CA THR A 241 3.70 -23.81 16.66
C THR A 241 4.60 -22.85 15.87
N ASP A 242 5.66 -22.33 16.49
CA ASP A 242 6.64 -21.46 15.82
C ASP A 242 7.29 -22.19 14.62
N ASN A 243 7.64 -23.46 14.78
CA ASN A 243 8.17 -24.32 13.72
C ASN A 243 7.21 -24.53 12.55
N LEU A 244 5.90 -24.64 12.82
CA LEU A 244 4.90 -24.71 11.75
C LEU A 244 4.83 -23.39 10.98
N GLY A 245 4.94 -22.26 11.68
CA GLY A 245 5.06 -20.93 11.07
C GLY A 245 6.29 -20.80 10.18
N ASP A 246 7.45 -21.25 10.67
CA ASP A 246 8.70 -21.29 9.89
C ASP A 246 8.56 -22.19 8.65
N MET A 247 7.93 -23.35 8.79
CA MET A 247 7.68 -24.29 7.69
C MET A 247 6.73 -23.70 6.64
N VAL A 248 5.67 -23.00 7.02
CA VAL A 248 4.77 -22.37 6.04
C VAL A 248 5.44 -21.16 5.39
N GLY A 249 6.10 -20.30 6.17
CA GLY A 249 6.80 -19.14 5.64
C GLY A 249 7.93 -19.51 4.67
N PHE A 250 8.70 -20.56 5.01
CA PHE A 250 9.77 -21.04 4.14
C PHE A 250 9.22 -21.64 2.85
N TYR A 251 8.09 -22.38 2.90
CA TYR A 251 7.46 -22.94 1.71
C TYR A 251 7.15 -21.85 0.69
N TRP A 252 6.55 -20.75 1.14
CA TRP A 252 6.22 -19.63 0.28
C TRP A 252 7.45 -18.91 -0.25
N LYS A 253 8.43 -18.62 0.59
CA LYS A 253 9.72 -18.05 0.16
C LYS A 253 10.36 -18.94 -0.92
N LEU A 254 10.34 -20.26 -0.74
CA LEU A 254 10.87 -21.23 -1.69
C LEU A 254 10.05 -21.28 -2.99
N TYR A 255 8.72 -21.34 -2.90
CA TYR A 255 7.81 -21.33 -4.04
C TYR A 255 8.04 -20.10 -4.92
N TYR A 256 8.10 -18.92 -4.31
CA TYR A 256 8.28 -17.64 -4.99
C TYR A 256 9.70 -17.42 -5.53
N SER A 257 10.75 -17.80 -4.77
CA SER A 257 12.13 -17.72 -5.27
C SER A 257 12.39 -18.66 -6.44
N THR A 258 11.56 -19.70 -6.61
CA THR A 258 11.74 -20.71 -7.67
C THR A 258 10.71 -20.61 -8.79
N HIS A 259 9.62 -19.87 -8.60
CA HIS A 259 8.65 -19.47 -9.63
C HIS A 259 8.84 -17.97 -9.90
N ASN A 260 9.87 -17.63 -10.69
CA ASN A 260 10.15 -16.33 -11.29
C ASN A 260 9.51 -15.11 -10.61
N TYR A 261 10.03 -14.75 -9.42
CA TYR A 261 9.61 -13.57 -8.66
C TYR A 261 9.87 -12.23 -9.38
N TYR A 262 10.72 -12.20 -10.41
CA TYR A 262 11.04 -10.98 -11.16
C TYR A 262 10.30 -10.82 -12.50
N THR A 263 9.58 -11.84 -12.97
CA THR A 263 8.82 -11.75 -14.25
C THR A 263 7.31 -11.62 -14.04
N TYR A 264 6.80 -11.95 -12.84
CA TYR A 264 5.36 -11.86 -12.54
C TYR A 264 4.93 -10.53 -11.91
N TYR A 265 5.82 -9.81 -11.23
CA TYR A 265 5.50 -8.49 -10.65
C TYR A 265 5.71 -7.32 -11.63
N ALA A 266 6.38 -7.53 -12.76
CA ALA A 266 6.41 -6.59 -13.88
C ALA A 266 5.15 -6.68 -14.77
N SER A 267 4.27 -7.66 -14.51
CA SER A 267 3.00 -7.86 -15.23
C SER A 267 1.80 -8.03 -14.30
N LEU A 268 1.94 -7.68 -13.00
CA LEU A 268 0.78 -7.48 -12.16
C LEU A 268 -0.07 -6.39 -12.79
N ASN A 269 -1.30 -6.80 -13.12
CA ASN A 269 -2.37 -6.02 -13.72
C ASN A 269 -2.08 -4.50 -13.65
N PRO A 270 -1.82 -3.79 -14.77
CA PRO A 270 -1.44 -2.36 -14.78
C PRO A 270 -2.46 -1.44 -14.07
N LEU A 271 -3.56 -2.02 -13.62
CA LEU A 271 -4.69 -1.43 -12.95
C LEU A 271 -4.57 -1.31 -11.41
N ILE A 272 -3.54 -1.86 -10.72
CA ILE A 272 -3.46 -1.79 -9.24
C ILE A 272 -2.04 -1.43 -8.75
N ASP A 273 -1.85 -0.24 -8.17
CA ASP A 273 -0.60 0.19 -7.48
C ASP A 273 -0.82 0.13 -5.95
N VAL A 274 -0.03 -0.68 -5.24
CA VAL A 274 -0.15 -0.91 -3.78
C VAL A 274 1.09 -0.40 -3.06
N ARG A 275 0.90 0.39 -1.99
CA ARG A 275 1.99 0.93 -1.15
C ARG A 275 1.69 0.79 0.33
N GLU A 276 2.71 0.56 1.14
CA GLU A 276 2.61 0.50 2.60
C GLU A 276 2.67 1.91 3.22
N LEU A 277 1.88 2.18 4.28
CA LEU A 277 1.93 3.47 5.00
C LEU A 277 2.98 3.44 6.12
N ASN A 278 3.70 4.55 6.32
CA ASN A 278 4.74 4.70 7.35
C ASN A 278 4.16 4.81 8.79
N GLY A 279 4.90 4.35 9.81
CA GLY A 279 4.64 4.68 11.25
C GLY A 279 3.66 3.79 12.03
N TYR A 280 3.85 2.47 12.04
CA TYR A 280 2.81 1.45 12.23
C TYR A 280 2.60 0.86 13.65
N LYS A 281 3.09 1.44 14.76
CA LYS A 281 3.10 0.76 16.08
C LYS A 281 1.72 0.18 16.50
N TYR A 282 0.62 0.85 16.16
CA TYR A 282 -0.76 0.43 16.52
C TYR A 282 -1.66 0.08 15.33
N MET A 283 -1.12 -0.02 14.11
CA MET A 283 -1.94 -0.20 12.89
C MET A 283 -2.13 -1.64 12.45
N LYS A 284 -1.47 -2.56 13.15
CA LYS A 284 -1.70 -4.01 13.09
C LYS A 284 -2.91 -4.38 13.96
N ARG A 285 -4.11 -4.01 13.51
CA ARG A 285 -5.36 -4.19 14.28
C ARG A 285 -6.45 -4.90 13.48
N TRP A 286 -7.34 -5.60 14.18
CA TRP A 286 -8.45 -6.34 13.59
C TRP A 286 -9.81 -5.83 14.06
N GLY A 287 -10.76 -5.69 13.14
CA GLY A 287 -12.13 -5.28 13.47
C GLY A 287 -12.29 -3.81 13.85
N SER A 288 -11.37 -2.94 13.41
CA SER A 288 -11.51 -1.48 13.50
C SER A 288 -12.42 -0.95 12.40
N SER A 289 -12.90 0.29 12.56
CA SER A 289 -13.61 1.04 11.52
C SER A 289 -12.91 2.37 11.27
N SER A 290 -13.08 2.93 10.06
CA SER A 290 -12.42 4.15 9.65
C SER A 290 -13.33 5.03 8.80
N CYS A 291 -13.12 6.33 8.89
CA CYS A 291 -13.74 7.33 8.05
C CYS A 291 -12.72 8.39 7.65
N ILE A 292 -13.02 9.17 6.62
CA ILE A 292 -12.16 10.23 6.12
C ILE A 292 -12.85 11.58 6.29
N ILE A 293 -12.14 12.55 6.88
CA ILE A 293 -12.59 13.94 7.01
C ILE A 293 -11.42 14.83 6.61
N GLY A 294 -11.61 15.63 5.54
CA GLY A 294 -10.55 16.45 4.97
C GLY A 294 -9.34 15.60 4.53
N ASP A 295 -8.14 16.01 4.95
CA ASP A 295 -6.87 15.34 4.65
C ASP A 295 -6.46 14.28 5.71
N SER A 296 -7.42 13.79 6.50
CA SER A 296 -7.15 12.87 7.62
C SER A 296 -8.05 11.64 7.57
N VAL A 297 -7.44 10.47 7.75
CA VAL A 297 -8.15 9.21 7.99
C VAL A 297 -8.21 8.94 9.49
N TYR A 298 -9.42 8.80 10.00
CA TYR A 298 -9.70 8.52 11.40
C TYR A 298 -10.01 7.04 11.55
N VAL A 299 -9.32 6.38 12.47
CA VAL A 299 -9.43 4.94 12.73
C VAL A 299 -9.82 4.75 14.18
N PHE A 300 -10.99 4.18 14.40
CA PHE A 300 -11.54 3.95 15.73
C PHE A 300 -11.54 2.46 16.06
N GLY A 301 -11.13 2.16 17.29
CA GLY A 301 -11.30 0.84 17.87
C GLY A 301 -10.47 -0.27 17.21
N GLY A 302 -10.99 -1.50 17.31
CA GLY A 302 -10.34 -2.73 16.90
C GLY A 302 -9.42 -3.34 17.98
N PHE A 303 -8.91 -4.53 17.70
CA PHE A 303 -8.07 -5.32 18.61
C PHE A 303 -6.63 -5.42 18.09
N THR A 304 -5.65 -5.24 18.99
CA THR A 304 -4.20 -5.41 18.72
C THR A 304 -3.58 -6.41 19.69
N ALA A 305 -2.59 -7.20 19.25
CA ALA A 305 -1.89 -8.13 20.14
C ALA A 305 -1.05 -7.38 21.19
N GLY A 306 -1.22 -7.72 22.47
CA GLY A 306 -0.32 -7.33 23.56
C GLY A 306 -0.43 -5.88 24.07
N SER A 307 -1.34 -5.05 23.54
CA SER A 307 -1.62 -3.71 24.07
C SER A 307 -3.03 -3.24 23.68
N ASN A 308 -3.60 -2.31 24.46
CA ASN A 308 -4.81 -1.60 24.06
C ASN A 308 -4.44 -0.54 23.01
N PRO A 309 -5.08 -0.55 21.83
CA PRO A 309 -4.83 0.50 20.84
C PRO A 309 -5.35 1.84 21.37
N PRO A 310 -4.78 2.97 20.92
CA PRO A 310 -5.38 4.28 21.16
C PRO A 310 -6.82 4.31 20.64
N ILE A 311 -7.68 5.02 21.37
CA ILE A 311 -9.13 5.06 21.13
C ILE A 311 -9.41 5.55 19.70
N LEU A 312 -8.65 6.57 19.28
CA LEU A 312 -8.68 7.15 17.95
C LEU A 312 -7.24 7.29 17.43
N SER A 313 -7.01 6.75 16.24
CA SER A 313 -5.76 6.94 15.50
C SER A 313 -6.04 7.79 14.26
N ILE A 314 -5.20 8.78 14.00
CA ILE A 314 -5.41 9.76 12.94
C ILE A 314 -4.22 9.71 11.99
N TYR A 315 -4.46 9.35 10.74
CA TYR A 315 -3.46 9.39 9.70
C TYR A 315 -3.63 10.65 8.88
N SER A 316 -2.67 11.57 8.97
CA SER A 316 -2.64 12.77 8.14
C SER A 316 -2.09 12.42 6.77
N ILE A 317 -2.96 12.39 5.76
CA ILE A 317 -2.62 12.04 4.37
C ILE A 317 -1.54 13.00 3.82
N LYS A 318 -1.72 14.31 4.01
CA LYS A 318 -0.82 15.34 3.47
C LYS A 318 0.62 15.23 4.02
N ARG A 319 0.74 14.95 5.32
CA ARG A 319 2.03 14.87 6.02
C ARG A 319 2.61 13.45 6.07
N ASN A 320 1.83 12.42 5.71
CA ASN A 320 2.19 11.01 5.82
C ASN A 320 2.66 10.60 7.23
N VAL A 321 1.92 11.01 8.26
CA VAL A 321 2.24 10.74 9.68
C VAL A 321 1.00 10.34 10.46
N TRP A 322 1.22 9.56 11.54
CA TRP A 322 0.19 9.17 12.50
C TRP A 322 0.19 10.07 13.74
N ALA A 323 -1.01 10.40 14.21
CA ALA A 323 -1.28 10.96 15.52
C ALA A 323 -2.25 10.03 16.29
N TYR A 324 -2.23 10.11 17.62
CA TYR A 324 -2.96 9.20 18.48
C TYR A 324 -3.63 9.97 19.62
N VAL A 325 -4.87 9.62 19.92
CA VAL A 325 -5.62 10.13 21.06
C VAL A 325 -5.74 9.03 22.11
N TYR A 326 -5.15 9.28 23.29
CA TYR A 326 -5.18 8.40 24.45
C TYR A 326 -6.05 9.06 25.53
N GLN A 327 -7.36 8.83 25.49
CA GLN A 327 -8.27 9.28 26.55
C GLN A 327 -8.80 8.06 27.31
N ASN A 328 -8.95 8.18 28.63
CA ASN A 328 -9.49 7.14 29.51
C ASN A 328 -11.03 7.11 29.43
N TYR A 329 -11.59 6.63 28.32
CA TYR A 329 -13.02 6.40 28.19
C TYR A 329 -13.33 4.90 28.04
N THR A 330 -14.36 4.43 28.75
CA THR A 330 -14.88 3.04 28.75
C THR A 330 -15.84 2.78 27.59
N ILE A 331 -15.51 3.21 26.37
CA ILE A 331 -16.37 2.96 25.21
C ILE A 331 -16.13 1.54 24.67
N LYS A 332 -17.21 0.87 24.26
CA LYS A 332 -17.12 -0.38 23.48
C LYS A 332 -16.43 -0.10 22.14
N SER A 333 -15.27 -0.71 21.90
CA SER A 333 -14.37 -0.31 20.81
C SER A 333 -14.20 -1.34 19.69
N ILE A 334 -14.70 -2.57 19.84
CA ILE A 334 -14.54 -3.64 18.84
C ILE A 334 -15.79 -3.73 17.96
N PHE A 335 -15.60 -3.78 16.64
CA PHE A 335 -16.68 -3.87 15.65
C PHE A 335 -17.71 -2.73 15.69
N SER A 336 -17.34 -1.59 16.25
CA SER A 336 -18.08 -0.34 16.08
C SER A 336 -17.99 0.15 14.65
N CYS A 337 -19.02 0.84 14.18
CA CYS A 337 -18.98 1.54 12.91
C CYS A 337 -18.80 3.04 13.16
N ILE A 338 -18.01 3.72 12.32
CA ILE A 338 -17.86 5.17 12.41
C ILE A 338 -18.25 5.85 11.10
N LEU A 339 -18.81 7.05 11.19
CA LEU A 339 -19.14 7.89 10.05
C LEU A 339 -18.88 9.38 10.35
N PRO A 340 -18.53 10.19 9.32
CA PRO A 340 -18.51 11.63 9.47
C PRO A 340 -19.95 12.18 9.55
N ILE A 341 -20.17 13.20 10.37
CA ILE A 341 -21.43 13.97 10.42
C ILE A 341 -21.22 15.39 9.88
N ALA A 342 -22.31 16.07 9.51
CA ALA A 342 -22.30 17.33 8.76
C ALA A 342 -21.43 18.43 9.40
N ASP A 343 -21.36 18.43 10.73
CA ASP A 343 -20.66 19.43 11.54
C ASP A 343 -19.13 19.24 11.53
N GLY A 344 -18.62 18.25 10.80
CA GLY A 344 -17.19 17.91 10.74
C GLY A 344 -16.71 16.99 11.88
N ASN A 345 -17.63 16.48 12.69
CA ASN A 345 -17.39 15.55 13.79
C ASN A 345 -17.56 14.07 13.36
N ILE A 346 -17.29 13.13 14.26
CA ILE A 346 -17.39 11.68 14.00
C ILE A 346 -18.44 11.06 14.90
N ALA A 347 -19.38 10.31 14.33
CA ALA A 347 -20.27 9.45 15.08
C ALA A 347 -19.70 8.03 15.15
N VAL A 348 -19.69 7.45 16.35
CA VAL A 348 -19.36 6.06 16.66
C VAL A 348 -20.68 5.36 17.02
N VAL A 349 -21.08 4.43 16.17
CA VAL A 349 -22.37 3.75 16.26
C VAL A 349 -22.13 2.32 16.75
N MET A 350 -22.58 2.05 17.99
CA MET A 350 -22.69 0.71 18.59
C MET A 350 -21.38 -0.11 18.53
N GLY A 351 -21.42 -1.39 18.92
CA GLY A 351 -20.24 -2.26 18.91
C GLY A 351 -20.16 -3.14 20.16
N ARG A 352 -18.95 -3.53 20.55
CA ARG A 352 -18.74 -4.35 21.77
C ARG A 352 -17.37 -4.13 22.40
N SER A 353 -17.23 -4.45 23.68
CA SER A 353 -15.93 -4.65 24.35
C SER A 353 -15.51 -6.12 24.32
N SER A 354 -16.50 -7.03 24.37
CA SER A 354 -16.33 -8.48 24.34
C SER A 354 -17.53 -9.15 23.67
N PRO A 355 -17.45 -10.43 23.25
CA PRO A 355 -18.58 -11.11 22.61
C PRO A 355 -19.90 -11.15 23.40
N ILE A 356 -19.82 -11.06 24.72
CA ILE A 356 -20.98 -11.07 25.62
C ILE A 356 -21.49 -9.68 25.99
N ASP A 357 -20.79 -8.62 25.55
CA ASP A 357 -21.00 -7.25 26.02
C ASP A 357 -21.17 -6.28 24.82
N PRO A 358 -22.26 -6.44 24.04
CA PRO A 358 -22.64 -5.54 22.97
C PRO A 358 -23.25 -4.24 23.49
N SER A 359 -23.29 -3.21 22.66
CA SER A 359 -23.84 -1.89 23.00
C SER A 359 -24.82 -1.39 21.93
N ASP A 360 -25.80 -0.63 22.38
CA ASP A 360 -26.79 0.16 21.65
C ASP A 360 -26.42 1.65 21.58
N GLU A 361 -25.35 2.07 22.27
CA GLU A 361 -24.98 3.47 22.40
C GLU A 361 -24.43 4.06 21.11
N VAL A 362 -24.72 5.35 20.89
CA VAL A 362 -24.11 6.18 19.86
C VAL A 362 -23.35 7.31 20.51
N HIS A 363 -22.08 7.47 20.15
CA HIS A 363 -21.19 8.49 20.69
C HIS A 363 -20.71 9.43 19.60
N ILE A 364 -20.54 10.71 19.92
CA ILE A 364 -20.00 11.74 19.04
C ILE A 364 -18.63 12.16 19.54
N ILE A 365 -17.63 12.09 18.67
CA ILE A 365 -16.29 12.62 18.89
C ILE A 365 -16.24 14.01 18.26
N ASP A 366 -16.12 15.04 19.09
CA ASP A 366 -15.98 16.41 18.65
C ASP A 366 -14.52 16.73 18.31
N ILE A 367 -14.21 16.85 17.01
CA ILE A 367 -12.84 17.07 16.53
C ILE A 367 -12.37 18.49 16.91
N SER A 368 -13.27 19.47 16.94
CA SER A 368 -12.96 20.86 17.24
C SER A 368 -12.69 21.08 18.74
N ALA A 369 -13.39 20.35 19.60
CA ALA A 369 -13.26 20.41 21.05
C ALA A 369 -12.23 19.40 21.59
N ASN A 370 -11.08 19.28 20.92
CA ASN A 370 -9.98 18.39 21.32
C ASN A 370 -10.42 16.93 21.53
N TYR A 371 -11.21 16.40 20.59
CA TYR A 371 -11.69 15.01 20.57
C TYR A 371 -12.54 14.64 21.79
N GLN A 372 -13.29 15.60 22.34
CA GLN A 372 -14.25 15.32 23.42
C GLN A 372 -15.31 14.33 22.94
N LEU A 373 -15.64 13.38 23.81
CA LEU A 373 -16.66 12.37 23.55
C LEU A 373 -17.97 12.76 24.25
N THR A 374 -19.09 12.67 23.53
CA THR A 374 -20.44 12.86 24.07
C THR A 374 -21.36 11.76 23.59
N ARG A 375 -22.19 11.21 24.49
CA ARG A 375 -23.25 10.27 24.08
C ARG A 375 -24.35 11.07 23.37
N ALA A 376 -24.89 10.51 22.28
CA ALA A 376 -26.11 10.99 21.67
C ALA A 376 -27.31 10.31 22.35
N GLU A 377 -28.17 11.11 22.97
CA GLU A 377 -29.31 10.57 23.71
C GLU A 377 -30.46 10.15 22.76
N PRO A 378 -31.01 8.94 22.93
CA PRO A 378 -32.10 8.46 22.09
C PRO A 378 -33.41 9.17 22.39
N ILE A 379 -34.14 9.56 21.35
CA ILE A 379 -35.49 10.16 21.47
C ILE A 379 -36.59 9.10 21.27
N THR A 380 -36.29 8.02 20.56
CA THR A 380 -37.22 6.94 20.23
C THR A 380 -36.69 5.58 20.67
N THR A 381 -37.47 4.53 20.46
CA THR A 381 -37.06 3.13 20.70
C THR A 381 -35.78 2.82 19.94
N GLU A 382 -34.76 2.37 20.68
CA GLU A 382 -33.44 2.07 20.14
C GLU A 382 -33.36 0.66 19.54
N PRO A 383 -32.48 0.46 18.55
CA PRO A 383 -32.11 -0.86 18.09
C PRO A 383 -31.45 -1.65 19.23
N ALA A 384 -31.72 -2.96 19.30
CA ALA A 384 -31.08 -3.82 20.30
C ALA A 384 -29.54 -3.73 20.28
N PRO A 385 -28.86 -3.83 21.43
CA PRO A 385 -27.40 -3.82 21.52
C PRO A 385 -26.74 -4.83 20.59
N ARG A 386 -25.79 -4.37 19.76
CA ARG A 386 -25.25 -5.21 18.67
C ARG A 386 -23.83 -4.88 18.23
N PHE A 387 -23.20 -5.85 17.57
CA PHE A 387 -21.90 -5.71 16.91
C PHE A 387 -21.89 -6.40 15.54
N ARG A 388 -20.87 -6.15 14.71
CA ARG A 388 -20.79 -6.67 13.32
C ARG A 388 -21.99 -6.28 12.44
N HIS A 389 -22.71 -5.24 12.83
CA HIS A 389 -23.67 -4.54 12.00
C HIS A 389 -22.93 -3.68 10.96
N SER A 390 -23.68 -3.15 9.99
CA SER A 390 -23.12 -2.33 8.93
C SER A 390 -23.94 -1.06 8.76
N ILE A 391 -23.28 0.05 8.43
CA ILE A 391 -23.93 1.34 8.24
C ILE A 391 -23.71 1.87 6.83
N ALA A 392 -24.69 2.63 6.31
CA ALA A 392 -24.59 3.38 5.06
C ALA A 392 -25.02 4.83 5.30
N PRO A 393 -24.12 5.82 5.15
CA PRO A 393 -24.50 7.23 5.23
C PRO A 393 -25.36 7.63 4.02
N ILE A 394 -26.33 8.53 4.23
CA ILE A 394 -27.19 9.07 3.17
C ILE A 394 -26.72 10.49 2.81
N LYS A 395 -26.99 11.45 3.70
CA LYS A 395 -26.58 12.85 3.60
C LYS A 395 -26.70 13.50 4.98
N GLY A 396 -25.78 14.40 5.30
CA GLY A 396 -25.78 15.12 6.57
C GLY A 396 -25.60 14.18 7.76
N ASN A 397 -26.58 14.14 8.66
CA ASN A 397 -26.51 13.40 9.92
C ASN A 397 -27.38 12.13 9.94
N THR A 398 -27.79 11.63 8.76
CA THR A 398 -28.68 10.47 8.63
C THR A 398 -27.95 9.28 7.99
N PHE A 399 -28.20 8.10 8.52
CA PHE A 399 -27.63 6.84 8.05
C PHE A 399 -28.63 5.68 8.18
N TYR A 400 -28.40 4.63 7.40
CA TYR A 400 -29.02 3.32 7.61
C TYR A 400 -28.10 2.41 8.39
N MET A 401 -28.66 1.54 9.23
CA MET A 401 -27.96 0.48 9.94
C MET A 401 -28.67 -0.84 9.69
N TYR A 402 -27.91 -1.88 9.40
CA TYR A 402 -28.44 -3.20 9.05
C TYR A 402 -27.77 -4.32 9.82
N GLY A 403 -28.60 -5.22 10.34
CA GLY A 403 -28.20 -6.52 10.89
C GLY A 403 -27.23 -6.44 12.06
N GLY A 404 -26.33 -7.42 12.12
CA GLY A 404 -25.38 -7.61 13.22
C GLY A 404 -25.77 -8.77 14.14
N ILE A 405 -25.13 -8.80 15.30
CA ILE A 405 -25.26 -9.87 16.30
C ILE A 405 -25.50 -9.25 17.68
N THR A 406 -26.49 -9.76 18.41
CA THR A 406 -26.79 -9.35 19.80
C THR A 406 -26.07 -10.23 20.82
N HIS A 407 -26.36 -9.99 22.10
CA HIS A 407 -26.07 -10.95 23.16
C HIS A 407 -26.67 -12.33 22.82
N GLY A 408 -25.94 -13.40 23.13
CA GLY A 408 -26.35 -14.78 22.81
C GLY A 408 -26.12 -15.23 21.35
N TYR A 409 -25.43 -14.43 20.53
CA TYR A 409 -25.15 -14.73 19.12
C TYR A 409 -26.38 -14.78 18.19
N ASN A 410 -27.46 -14.07 18.53
CA ASN A 410 -28.62 -13.95 17.64
C ASN A 410 -28.31 -12.99 16.49
N PHE A 411 -28.52 -13.45 15.26
CA PHE A 411 -28.33 -12.64 14.06
C PHE A 411 -29.59 -11.84 13.78
N LEU A 412 -29.40 -10.60 13.33
CA LEU A 412 -30.50 -9.70 13.05
C LEU A 412 -30.64 -9.44 11.54
N GLY A 413 -31.88 -9.36 11.07
CA GLY A 413 -32.23 -8.94 9.70
C GLY A 413 -32.90 -7.57 9.66
N ASP A 414 -32.94 -6.87 10.78
CA ASP A 414 -33.60 -5.58 10.91
C ASP A 414 -32.83 -4.46 10.20
N LEU A 415 -33.61 -3.49 9.70
CA LEU A 415 -33.09 -2.29 9.07
C LEU A 415 -33.58 -1.08 9.84
N TRP A 416 -32.64 -0.22 10.22
CA TRP A 416 -32.91 0.98 11.00
C TRP A 416 -32.40 2.22 10.27
N LYS A 417 -33.14 3.32 10.40
CA LYS A 417 -32.70 4.65 10.01
C LYS A 417 -32.39 5.46 11.26
N GLY A 418 -31.16 5.94 11.39
CA GLY A 418 -30.72 6.82 12.46
C GLY A 418 -30.52 8.25 11.95
N THR A 419 -30.99 9.25 12.71
CA THR A 419 -30.74 10.68 12.43
C THR A 419 -30.20 11.36 13.68
N ILE A 420 -29.00 11.93 13.57
CA ILE A 420 -28.35 12.64 14.68
C ILE A 420 -28.70 14.12 14.58
N CYS A 421 -29.22 14.68 15.66
CA CYS A 421 -29.54 16.10 15.79
C CYS A 421 -28.64 16.73 16.86
N LYS A 422 -28.32 18.01 16.69
CA LYS A 422 -27.58 18.82 17.67
C LYS A 422 -28.42 20.03 18.04
N SER A 423 -28.71 20.21 19.33
CA SER A 423 -29.38 21.40 19.88
C SER A 423 -28.65 21.82 21.15
N ASP A 424 -28.34 23.11 21.28
CA ASP A 424 -27.73 23.69 22.49
C ASP A 424 -26.47 22.96 23.00
N GLY A 425 -25.67 22.41 22.07
CA GLY A 425 -24.46 21.65 22.41
C GLY A 425 -24.68 20.18 22.79
N HIS A 426 -25.93 19.72 22.86
CA HIS A 426 -26.30 18.33 23.13
C HIS A 426 -26.64 17.58 21.84
N TYR A 427 -26.19 16.32 21.76
CA TYR A 427 -26.52 15.43 20.66
C TYR A 427 -27.67 14.50 21.04
N THR A 428 -28.60 14.33 20.13
CA THR A 428 -29.70 13.37 20.25
C THR A 428 -29.79 12.51 19.01
N ILE A 429 -30.32 11.29 19.11
CA ILE A 429 -30.53 10.40 17.98
C ILE A 429 -32.00 9.96 17.87
N PHE A 430 -32.54 10.09 16.67
CA PHE A 430 -33.85 9.58 16.29
C PHE A 430 -33.69 8.28 15.49
N TRP A 431 -34.25 7.20 16.00
CA TRP A 431 -34.29 5.90 15.35
C TRP A 431 -35.68 5.61 14.77
N SER A 432 -35.68 5.04 13.57
CA SER A 432 -36.89 4.49 12.92
C SER A 432 -36.58 3.10 12.41
N GLN A 433 -37.28 2.08 12.92
CA GLN A 433 -37.22 0.75 12.33
C GLN A 433 -37.96 0.76 10.99
N LEU A 434 -37.41 0.03 10.02
CA LEU A 434 -37.99 -0.17 8.71
C LEU A 434 -38.34 -1.65 8.54
N VAL A 435 -38.90 -2.00 7.39
CA VAL A 435 -39.26 -3.40 7.10
C VAL A 435 -38.00 -4.26 7.16
N ASP A 436 -38.03 -5.29 7.99
CA ASP A 436 -36.93 -6.22 8.16
C ASP A 436 -36.61 -6.94 6.85
N CYS A 437 -35.32 -7.14 6.61
CA CYS A 437 -34.86 -7.98 5.51
C CYS A 437 -35.23 -9.43 5.83
N PRO A 438 -35.69 -10.21 4.83
CA PRO A 438 -35.93 -11.64 5.00
C PRO A 438 -34.70 -12.44 5.43
N MET A 439 -33.48 -11.87 5.38
CA MET A 439 -32.23 -12.53 5.72
C MET A 439 -31.53 -11.86 6.91
N ALA A 440 -31.39 -12.57 8.02
CA ALA A 440 -30.58 -12.12 9.15
C ALA A 440 -29.08 -12.30 8.88
N LEU A 441 -28.31 -11.21 8.92
CA LEU A 441 -26.90 -11.20 8.51
C LEU A 441 -26.01 -10.43 9.49
N ALA A 442 -24.79 -10.91 9.62
CA ALA A 442 -23.70 -10.19 10.27
C ALA A 442 -22.48 -10.12 9.36
N SER A 443 -21.61 -9.13 9.59
CA SER A 443 -20.37 -8.97 8.81
C SER A 443 -20.60 -8.85 7.29
N SER A 444 -21.78 -8.36 6.90
CA SER A 444 -22.08 -7.87 5.55
C SER A 444 -21.52 -6.46 5.39
N THR A 445 -21.68 -5.86 4.23
CA THR A 445 -21.56 -4.41 4.06
C THR A 445 -22.82 -3.87 3.41
N ILE A 446 -23.16 -2.60 3.70
CA ILE A 446 -24.29 -1.93 3.07
C ILE A 446 -23.85 -0.63 2.42
N THR A 447 -24.54 -0.25 1.34
CA THR A 447 -24.33 1.03 0.68
C THR A 447 -25.66 1.65 0.31
N TYR A 448 -25.74 2.98 0.35
CA TYR A 448 -26.90 3.72 -0.10
C TYR A 448 -26.59 4.38 -1.44
N TYR A 449 -27.42 4.10 -2.45
CA TYR A 449 -27.26 4.67 -3.78
C TYR A 449 -28.62 4.91 -4.42
N TYR A 450 -28.90 6.15 -4.79
CA TYR A 450 -30.15 6.61 -5.41
C TYR A 450 -31.43 6.04 -4.79
N GLY A 451 -31.64 6.31 -3.51
CA GLY A 451 -32.86 5.89 -2.84
C GLY A 451 -32.96 4.38 -2.65
N THR A 452 -31.87 3.63 -2.75
CA THR A 452 -31.86 2.19 -2.54
C THR A 452 -30.71 1.80 -1.62
N VAL A 453 -30.98 0.96 -0.63
CA VAL A 453 -29.97 0.37 0.25
C VAL A 453 -29.61 -1.01 -0.28
N TYR A 454 -28.35 -1.22 -0.64
CA TYR A 454 -27.84 -2.48 -1.13
C TYR A 454 -27.07 -3.19 -0.03
N VAL A 455 -27.34 -4.48 0.18
CA VAL A 455 -26.64 -5.35 1.14
C VAL A 455 -25.78 -6.35 0.36
N ILE A 456 -24.49 -6.37 0.67
CA ILE A 456 -23.48 -7.14 -0.05
C ILE A 456 -22.79 -8.10 0.93
N GLY A 457 -22.84 -9.40 0.59
CA GLY A 457 -22.26 -10.47 1.39
C GLY A 457 -22.82 -10.57 2.82
N GLY A 458 -22.07 -11.20 3.71
CA GLY A 458 -22.43 -11.46 5.10
C GLY A 458 -22.61 -12.94 5.39
N MET A 459 -22.64 -13.24 6.69
CA MET A 459 -22.86 -14.58 7.25
C MET A 459 -24.23 -14.63 7.92
N ASN A 460 -24.91 -15.77 7.85
CA ASN A 460 -26.21 -16.00 8.51
C ASN A 460 -26.11 -16.99 9.68
N ALA A 461 -27.20 -17.09 10.46
CA ALA A 461 -27.27 -17.93 11.66
C ALA A 461 -27.34 -19.44 11.40
N LYS A 462 -27.71 -19.90 10.19
CA LYS A 462 -27.94 -21.34 9.93
C LYS A 462 -26.65 -22.16 10.04
N CYS A 463 -25.52 -21.57 9.66
CA CYS A 463 -24.20 -22.02 10.09
C CYS A 463 -23.18 -20.88 9.95
N TRP A 464 -22.17 -20.86 10.84
CA TRP A 464 -21.08 -19.86 10.84
C TRP A 464 -20.19 -19.90 9.56
N CYS A 465 -20.57 -20.74 8.60
CA CYS A 465 -19.96 -20.94 7.28
C CYS A 465 -20.97 -20.78 6.13
N ASN A 466 -22.18 -20.27 6.35
CA ASN A 466 -23.11 -19.95 5.26
C ASN A 466 -23.02 -18.47 4.91
N PHE A 467 -22.40 -18.19 3.76
CA PHE A 467 -22.23 -16.83 3.26
C PHE A 467 -23.19 -16.53 2.12
N MET A 468 -23.63 -15.28 2.07
CA MET A 468 -24.57 -14.82 1.06
C MET A 468 -23.89 -14.63 -0.30
N ASP A 469 -24.56 -15.12 -1.35
CA ASP A 469 -24.20 -15.03 -2.77
C ASP A 469 -25.01 -13.96 -3.52
N LYS A 470 -26.23 -13.67 -3.07
CA LYS A 470 -27.14 -12.67 -3.67
C LYS A 470 -26.97 -11.27 -3.07
N ILE A 471 -27.39 -10.26 -3.82
CA ILE A 471 -27.46 -8.86 -3.35
C ILE A 471 -28.92 -8.52 -3.05
N TRP A 472 -29.17 -8.08 -1.82
CA TRP A 472 -30.48 -7.54 -1.45
C TRP A 472 -30.50 -6.03 -1.66
N ALA A 473 -31.65 -5.54 -2.10
CA ALA A 473 -31.91 -4.13 -2.24
C ALA A 473 -33.22 -3.75 -1.54
N PHE A 474 -33.13 -2.80 -0.63
CA PHE A 474 -34.28 -2.19 0.01
C PHE A 474 -34.58 -0.85 -0.65
N ASN A 475 -35.81 -0.66 -1.08
CA ASN A 475 -36.30 0.62 -1.57
C ASN A 475 -37.13 1.30 -0.45
N PRO A 476 -36.64 2.37 0.17
CA PRO A 476 -37.37 3.09 1.22
C PRO A 476 -38.64 3.78 0.74
N ALA A 477 -38.81 4.03 -0.57
CA ALA A 477 -40.00 4.72 -1.09
C ALA A 477 -41.25 3.83 -1.06
N ASN A 478 -41.09 2.51 -1.23
CA ASN A 478 -42.19 1.54 -1.17
C ASN A 478 -42.02 0.51 -0.04
N CYS A 479 -41.00 0.70 0.81
CA CYS A 479 -40.68 -0.16 1.95
C CYS A 479 -40.54 -1.66 1.58
N ALA A 480 -40.00 -1.97 0.40
CA ALA A 480 -39.92 -3.34 -0.10
C ALA A 480 -38.48 -3.80 -0.31
N TRP A 481 -38.22 -5.06 0.04
CA TRP A 481 -36.99 -5.78 -0.26
C TRP A 481 -37.11 -6.53 -1.58
N ASN A 482 -36.07 -6.45 -2.40
CA ASN A 482 -35.95 -7.21 -3.64
C ASN A 482 -34.56 -7.83 -3.75
N PHE A 483 -34.50 -9.01 -4.38
CA PHE A 483 -33.23 -9.52 -4.87
C PHE A 483 -32.87 -8.85 -6.18
N ILE A 484 -31.62 -8.43 -6.31
CA ILE A 484 -31.13 -7.90 -7.56
C ILE A 484 -30.35 -8.98 -8.30
N ASN A 485 -30.80 -9.28 -9.51
CA ASN A 485 -30.02 -10.05 -10.47
C ASN A 485 -28.93 -9.16 -11.04
N VAL A 486 -27.70 -9.51 -10.72
CA VAL A 486 -26.50 -8.82 -11.23
C VAL A 486 -25.90 -9.63 -12.37
N GLY A 487 -25.46 -8.94 -13.42
CA GLY A 487 -24.74 -9.53 -14.54
C GLY A 487 -23.22 -9.49 -14.34
N GLY A 488 -22.49 -9.94 -15.36
CA GLY A 488 -21.02 -9.96 -15.39
C GLY A 488 -20.49 -11.27 -15.96
N ASP A 489 -19.29 -11.23 -16.53
CA ASP A 489 -18.63 -12.43 -17.08
C ASP A 489 -18.08 -13.34 -15.96
N LYS A 490 -17.85 -12.76 -14.77
CA LYS A 490 -17.39 -13.45 -13.56
C LYS A 490 -18.09 -12.87 -12.35
N PHE A 491 -18.16 -13.66 -11.28
CA PHE A 491 -18.83 -13.29 -10.03
C PHE A 491 -17.91 -13.49 -8.82
N PRO A 492 -17.99 -12.61 -7.81
CA PRO A 492 -17.31 -12.84 -6.54
C PRO A 492 -17.86 -14.08 -5.85
N ASN A 493 -16.99 -14.86 -5.20
CA ASN A 493 -17.45 -15.89 -4.27
C ASN A 493 -18.32 -15.29 -3.16
N ASN A 494 -19.25 -16.09 -2.66
CA ASN A 494 -20.00 -15.80 -1.44
C ASN A 494 -19.04 -15.43 -0.30
N ARG A 495 -19.30 -14.35 0.43
CA ARG A 495 -18.30 -13.84 1.38
C ARG A 495 -18.89 -13.11 2.57
N ALA A 496 -18.13 -13.09 3.66
CA ALA A 496 -18.38 -12.24 4.82
C ALA A 496 -17.07 -11.60 5.30
N SER A 497 -17.18 -10.59 6.16
CA SER A 497 -16.01 -9.91 6.77
C SER A 497 -15.06 -9.28 5.75
N HIS A 498 -15.54 -9.04 4.54
CA HIS A 498 -14.85 -8.27 3.50
C HIS A 498 -14.85 -6.79 3.84
N SER A 499 -13.98 -6.06 3.17
CA SER A 499 -14.00 -4.60 3.14
C SER A 499 -14.80 -4.12 1.94
N SER A 500 -15.60 -3.07 2.09
CA SER A 500 -16.17 -2.38 0.94
C SER A 500 -16.24 -0.87 1.10
N VAL A 501 -16.12 -0.16 -0.01
CA VAL A 501 -16.32 1.29 -0.07
C VAL A 501 -17.03 1.66 -1.37
N GLN A 502 -17.92 2.64 -1.30
CA GLN A 502 -18.58 3.20 -2.47
C GLN A 502 -17.75 4.34 -3.07
N ILE A 503 -17.60 4.31 -4.39
CA ILE A 503 -16.96 5.34 -5.21
C ILE A 503 -17.94 5.68 -6.36
N GLY A 504 -18.69 6.77 -6.20
CA GLY A 504 -19.73 7.12 -7.17
C GLY A 504 -20.79 6.02 -7.31
N ASN A 505 -21.00 5.54 -8.54
CA ASN A 505 -21.90 4.42 -8.86
C ASN A 505 -21.32 3.03 -8.55
N SER A 506 -20.07 2.95 -8.12
CA SER A 506 -19.34 1.70 -8.02
C SER A 506 -19.09 1.32 -6.56
N VAL A 507 -19.32 0.07 -6.21
CA VAL A 507 -18.92 -0.49 -4.92
C VAL A 507 -17.69 -1.35 -5.11
N ILE A 508 -16.60 -0.98 -4.46
CA ILE A 508 -15.39 -1.80 -4.42
C ILE A 508 -15.53 -2.77 -3.24
N VAL A 509 -15.36 -4.06 -3.51
CA VAL A 509 -15.37 -5.15 -2.52
C VAL A 509 -14.03 -5.84 -2.54
N MET A 510 -13.39 -5.93 -1.37
CA MET A 510 -12.06 -6.51 -1.24
C MET A 510 -12.00 -7.57 -0.15
N GLY A 511 -11.48 -8.73 -0.53
CA GLY A 511 -11.19 -9.85 0.36
C GLY A 511 -12.41 -10.40 1.10
N GLY A 512 -12.20 -10.72 2.38
CA GLY A 512 -13.16 -11.41 3.24
C GLY A 512 -12.87 -12.91 3.35
N ILE A 513 -13.87 -13.64 3.85
CA ILE A 513 -13.86 -15.10 3.96
C ILE A 513 -15.02 -15.69 3.18
N SER A 514 -14.81 -16.81 2.49
CA SER A 514 -15.77 -17.54 1.65
C SER A 514 -15.84 -19.02 2.00
N THR A 515 -16.91 -19.73 1.65
CA THR A 515 -17.08 -21.16 1.94
C THR A 515 -17.49 -21.90 0.67
N ASN A 516 -16.84 -23.03 0.42
CA ASN A 516 -17.27 -24.00 -0.60
C ASN A 516 -17.89 -25.22 0.09
N GLU A 517 -18.66 -26.02 -0.67
CA GLU A 517 -19.47 -27.17 -0.23
C GLU A 517 -18.73 -28.23 0.60
N SER A 518 -17.39 -28.19 0.67
CA SER A 518 -16.52 -29.09 1.44
C SER A 518 -15.91 -28.52 2.74
N SER A 519 -16.47 -27.43 3.28
CA SER A 519 -16.31 -26.94 4.67
C SER A 519 -15.00 -26.21 5.06
N TYR A 520 -15.19 -25.04 5.71
CA TYR A 520 -14.27 -24.04 6.30
C TYR A 520 -13.86 -22.83 5.43
N GLY A 521 -13.83 -21.66 6.08
CA GLY A 521 -13.72 -20.34 5.45
C GLY A 521 -12.39 -20.07 4.75
N MET A 522 -12.38 -20.01 3.41
CA MET A 522 -11.26 -19.57 2.59
C MET A 522 -11.09 -18.06 2.66
N MET A 523 -9.88 -17.58 2.94
CA MET A 523 -9.56 -16.16 2.79
C MET A 523 -9.54 -15.77 1.31
N LEU A 524 -10.09 -14.60 1.04
CA LEU A 524 -10.10 -14.01 -0.29
C LEU A 524 -9.11 -12.84 -0.36
N PHE A 525 -8.46 -12.70 -1.53
CA PHE A 525 -7.53 -11.61 -1.83
C PHE A 525 -7.98 -10.78 -3.03
N ASP A 526 -9.16 -11.10 -3.56
CA ASP A 526 -9.72 -10.54 -4.78
C ASP A 526 -10.30 -9.14 -4.56
N ILE A 527 -10.28 -8.37 -5.63
CA ILE A 527 -10.86 -7.04 -5.74
C ILE A 527 -11.96 -7.10 -6.80
N TRP A 528 -13.16 -6.71 -6.40
CA TRP A 528 -14.32 -6.65 -7.26
C TRP A 528 -14.92 -5.25 -7.27
N ARG A 529 -15.46 -4.87 -8.43
CA ARG A 529 -16.31 -3.69 -8.59
C ARG A 529 -17.72 -4.16 -8.95
N LEU A 530 -18.69 -3.75 -8.16
CA LEU A 530 -20.09 -3.78 -8.54
C LEU A 530 -20.47 -2.40 -9.09
N ASP A 531 -20.84 -2.32 -10.35
CA ASP A 531 -21.46 -1.11 -10.92
C ASP A 531 -22.96 -1.14 -10.61
N LEU A 532 -23.46 -0.16 -9.87
CA LEU A 532 -24.86 -0.10 -9.42
C LEU A 532 -25.82 0.46 -10.48
N ASP A 533 -25.30 1.09 -11.54
CA ASP A 533 -26.12 1.51 -12.67
C ASP A 533 -26.37 0.36 -13.63
N GLU A 534 -25.29 -0.35 -13.99
CA GLU A 534 -25.35 -1.51 -14.88
C GLU A 534 -25.80 -2.78 -14.16
N LEU A 535 -25.72 -2.79 -12.83
CA LEU A 535 -25.91 -3.97 -11.99
C LEU A 535 -24.99 -5.12 -12.44
N LYS A 536 -23.70 -4.82 -12.63
CA LYS A 536 -22.71 -5.78 -13.12
C LYS A 536 -21.47 -5.86 -12.25
N TRP A 537 -20.95 -7.08 -12.10
CA TRP A 537 -19.67 -7.35 -11.47
C TRP A 537 -18.52 -7.29 -12.47
N TYR A 538 -17.43 -6.67 -12.02
CA TYR A 538 -16.15 -6.63 -12.71
C TYR A 538 -15.06 -7.10 -11.76
N TYR A 539 -14.32 -8.11 -12.19
CA TYR A 539 -13.11 -8.55 -11.50
C TYR A 539 -11.96 -7.58 -11.82
N LEU A 540 -11.34 -7.01 -10.79
CA LEU A 540 -10.28 -6.01 -10.95
C LEU A 540 -8.86 -6.58 -10.75
N GLY A 541 -8.75 -7.77 -10.15
CA GLY A 541 -7.47 -8.42 -9.83
C GLY A 541 -7.40 -8.81 -8.36
N ASP A 542 -6.21 -9.19 -7.91
CA ASP A 542 -5.95 -9.61 -6.53
C ASP A 542 -4.93 -8.68 -5.86
N VAL A 543 -5.07 -8.48 -4.55
CA VAL A 543 -4.06 -7.85 -3.70
C VAL A 543 -2.94 -8.87 -3.41
N PRO A 544 -1.65 -8.48 -3.39
CA PRO A 544 -0.56 -9.41 -3.13
C PRO A 544 -0.77 -10.27 -1.87
N HIS A 545 -0.55 -11.59 -2.00
CA HIS A 545 -0.94 -12.65 -1.05
C HIS A 545 -0.32 -12.60 0.37
N ASN A 546 0.49 -11.58 0.65
CA ASN A 546 1.02 -11.32 2.00
C ASN A 546 0.07 -10.48 2.87
N ASN A 547 -1.15 -10.20 2.39
CA ASN A 547 -2.13 -9.33 3.02
C ASN A 547 -3.41 -10.08 3.41
N THR A 548 -3.81 -9.98 4.67
CA THR A 548 -5.03 -10.63 5.19
C THR A 548 -6.18 -9.62 5.26
N ILE A 549 -6.94 -9.50 4.17
CA ILE A 549 -8.05 -8.54 4.03
C ILE A 549 -9.33 -9.12 4.65
N VAL A 550 -9.27 -9.44 5.95
CA VAL A 550 -10.40 -9.95 6.73
C VAL A 550 -10.62 -9.00 7.90
N LYS A 551 -11.81 -8.39 7.97
CA LYS A 551 -12.13 -7.33 8.95
C LYS A 551 -11.12 -6.18 8.96
N SER A 552 -10.57 -5.87 7.79
CA SER A 552 -9.93 -4.59 7.51
C SER A 552 -10.99 -3.49 7.43
N SER A 553 -10.55 -2.25 7.57
CA SER A 553 -11.37 -1.08 7.26
C SER A 553 -10.85 -0.42 5.99
N ILE A 554 -11.74 0.19 5.22
CA ILE A 554 -11.40 0.82 3.96
C ILE A 554 -12.06 2.19 3.84
N VAL A 555 -11.30 3.18 3.38
CA VAL A 555 -11.81 4.50 2.99
C VAL A 555 -11.24 4.92 1.64
N TYR A 556 -11.96 5.78 0.93
CA TYR A 556 -11.54 6.32 -0.35
C TYR A 556 -11.30 7.83 -0.25
N ASP A 557 -10.10 8.27 -0.61
CA ASP A 557 -9.80 9.69 -0.82
C ASP A 557 -10.10 10.06 -2.26
N THR A 558 -11.22 10.76 -2.45
CA THR A 558 -11.66 11.27 -3.75
C THR A 558 -10.70 12.29 -4.34
N THR A 559 -9.95 13.01 -3.51
CA THR A 559 -9.00 14.07 -3.91
C THR A 559 -7.78 13.47 -4.61
N ARG A 560 -7.28 12.35 -4.09
CA ARG A 560 -6.03 11.71 -4.55
C ARG A 560 -6.24 10.40 -5.31
N GLU A 561 -7.50 9.96 -5.36
CA GLU A 561 -7.96 8.72 -5.95
C GLU A 561 -7.22 7.50 -5.38
N LEU A 562 -7.16 7.46 -4.05
CA LEU A 562 -6.48 6.41 -3.29
C LEU A 562 -7.44 5.76 -2.31
N LEU A 563 -7.40 4.44 -2.28
CA LEU A 563 -8.01 3.62 -1.25
C LEU A 563 -7.02 3.45 -0.11
N TYR A 564 -7.44 3.69 1.11
CA TYR A 564 -6.67 3.37 2.30
C TYR A 564 -7.30 2.16 2.98
N LEU A 565 -6.54 1.07 3.02
CA LEU A 565 -6.92 -0.18 3.67
C LEU A 565 -6.17 -0.27 4.99
N ILE A 566 -6.88 -0.29 6.11
CA ILE A 566 -6.31 -0.18 7.45
C ILE A 566 -6.68 -1.42 8.27
N GLY A 567 -5.64 -2.03 8.86
CA GLY A 567 -5.80 -3.24 9.66
C GLY A 567 -6.28 -4.43 8.84
N GLY A 568 -6.99 -5.34 9.50
CA GLY A 568 -7.36 -6.65 8.95
C GLY A 568 -6.41 -7.73 9.44
N GLY A 569 -6.84 -8.98 9.34
CA GLY A 569 -6.08 -10.09 9.90
C GLY A 569 -6.91 -11.32 10.22
N ILE A 570 -6.22 -12.32 10.77
CA ILE A 570 -6.83 -13.45 11.45
C ILE A 570 -6.50 -13.32 12.94
N VAL A 571 -7.54 -13.38 13.76
CA VAL A 571 -7.39 -13.49 15.20
C VAL A 571 -7.71 -14.93 15.58
N CYS A 572 -6.70 -15.67 16.05
CA CYS A 572 -6.90 -16.92 16.75
C CYS A 572 -6.51 -16.73 18.22
N PHE A 573 -7.49 -16.84 19.12
CA PHE A 573 -7.27 -16.67 20.56
C PHE A 573 -6.37 -17.76 21.18
N THR A 574 -6.17 -18.87 20.46
CA THR A 574 -5.40 -20.04 20.91
C THR A 574 -4.02 -20.17 20.26
N PHE A 575 -3.86 -19.75 18.98
CA PHE A 575 -2.64 -19.97 18.18
C PHE A 575 -1.93 -18.68 17.73
N GLY A 576 -2.40 -17.51 18.18
CA GLY A 576 -1.83 -16.21 17.83
C GLY A 576 -2.64 -15.45 16.78
N SER A 577 -2.37 -14.14 16.66
CA SER A 577 -3.07 -13.26 15.73
C SER A 577 -2.11 -12.71 14.68
N VAL A 578 -2.49 -12.77 13.41
CA VAL A 578 -1.76 -12.17 12.29
C VAL A 578 -2.53 -10.95 11.83
N PHE A 579 -1.89 -9.79 11.86
CA PHE A 579 -2.50 -8.53 11.44
C PHE A 579 -1.80 -7.95 10.22
N GLN A 580 -2.60 -7.43 9.32
CA GLN A 580 -2.17 -6.72 8.12
C GLN A 580 -1.63 -5.32 8.47
N ARG A 581 -0.68 -4.86 7.65
CA ARG A 581 -0.16 -3.49 7.70
C ARG A 581 -1.04 -2.55 6.87
N PRO A 582 -1.16 -1.27 7.23
CA PRO A 582 -1.97 -0.32 6.48
C PRO A 582 -1.40 -0.10 5.08
N LEU A 583 -2.28 -0.12 4.07
CA LEU A 583 -1.94 0.04 2.66
C LEU A 583 -2.67 1.23 2.05
N SER A 584 -2.05 1.87 1.07
CA SER A 584 -2.75 2.68 0.06
C SER A 584 -2.76 1.95 -1.28
N LEU A 585 -3.91 1.91 -1.94
CA LEU A 585 -4.10 1.30 -3.25
C LEU A 585 -4.61 2.35 -4.24
N ARG A 586 -4.04 2.38 -5.44
CA ARG A 586 -4.61 3.09 -6.59
C ARG A 586 -5.18 2.07 -7.56
N LEU A 587 -6.47 2.18 -7.86
CA LEU A 587 -7.12 1.40 -8.90
C LEU A 587 -7.16 2.24 -10.18
N GLN A 588 -6.55 1.77 -11.27
CA GLN A 588 -6.70 2.38 -12.60
C GLN A 588 -7.86 1.70 -13.32
N PHE A 589 -8.76 2.48 -13.91
CA PHE A 589 -9.93 1.95 -14.61
C PHE A 589 -9.83 2.30 -16.10
N PRO A 590 -10.19 1.38 -17.01
CA PRO A 590 -10.22 1.67 -18.45
C PRO A 590 -11.19 2.80 -18.83
N ASN A 591 -12.20 3.06 -17.99
CA ASN A 591 -13.12 4.18 -18.08
C ASN A 591 -13.18 4.84 -16.71
N SER A 592 -12.94 6.15 -16.63
CA SER A 592 -12.97 6.94 -15.39
C SER A 592 -14.13 6.53 -14.48
N LEU A 593 -13.83 6.12 -13.24
CA LEU A 593 -14.77 5.64 -12.22
C LEU A 593 -15.82 6.65 -11.77
N SER A 594 -15.86 7.82 -12.39
CA SER A 594 -16.54 8.97 -11.85
C SER A 594 -17.92 9.20 -12.43
N GLY A 595 -18.67 8.13 -12.67
CA GLY A 595 -20.06 8.28 -13.01
C GLY A 595 -20.87 8.56 -11.75
N SER A 596 -21.23 9.81 -11.49
CA SER A 596 -22.24 10.18 -10.50
C SER A 596 -23.41 10.84 -11.19
N TYR A 597 -24.46 11.13 -10.45
CA TYR A 597 -25.64 11.81 -10.95
C TYR A 597 -26.05 12.87 -9.94
N LEU A 598 -26.60 13.96 -10.46
CA LEU A 598 -27.30 14.94 -9.65
C LEU A 598 -28.74 14.46 -9.44
N GLU A 599 -29.13 14.29 -8.18
CA GLU A 599 -30.47 13.90 -7.74
C GLU A 599 -31.45 15.08 -7.78
N ILE A 600 -32.57 14.93 -8.48
CA ILE A 600 -33.60 15.96 -8.63
C ILE A 600 -34.97 15.35 -8.44
N LEU A 601 -35.71 15.84 -7.45
CA LEU A 601 -37.07 15.35 -7.14
C LEU A 601 -38.17 16.05 -7.95
N ASP A 602 -37.88 17.23 -8.52
CA ASP A 602 -38.85 18.03 -9.28
C ASP A 602 -38.55 17.98 -10.78
N SER A 603 -39.48 17.43 -11.56
CA SER A 603 -39.35 17.26 -13.01
C SER A 603 -39.19 18.59 -13.76
N SER A 604 -39.73 19.69 -13.22
CA SER A 604 -39.74 21.00 -13.86
C SER A 604 -38.34 21.63 -13.92
N VAL A 605 -37.46 21.29 -12.98
CA VAL A 605 -36.10 21.87 -12.88
C VAL A 605 -35.02 20.99 -13.52
N VAL A 606 -35.33 19.74 -13.91
CA VAL A 606 -34.39 18.79 -14.52
C VAL A 606 -33.67 19.38 -15.73
N LYS A 607 -34.42 20.05 -16.61
CA LYS A 607 -33.85 20.69 -17.81
C LYS A 607 -32.87 21.81 -17.45
N ARG A 608 -33.19 22.61 -16.43
CA ARG A 608 -32.35 23.71 -15.93
C ARG A 608 -31.07 23.18 -15.28
N CYS A 609 -31.18 22.16 -14.43
CA CYS A 609 -30.04 21.53 -13.78
C CYS A 609 -29.14 20.77 -14.77
N LYS A 610 -29.72 20.15 -15.81
CA LYS A 610 -28.94 19.54 -16.90
C LYS A 610 -28.10 20.60 -17.61
N ASN A 611 -28.74 21.71 -18.01
CA ASN A 611 -28.07 22.81 -18.69
C ASN A 611 -26.95 23.38 -17.82
N PHE A 612 -27.20 23.58 -16.53
CA PHE A 612 -26.20 23.99 -15.56
C PHE A 612 -25.03 22.99 -15.46
N CYS A 613 -25.28 21.69 -15.30
CA CYS A 613 -24.22 20.67 -15.31
C CYS A 613 -23.43 20.68 -16.63
N GLN A 614 -24.09 20.98 -17.75
CA GLN A 614 -23.47 21.03 -19.07
C GLN A 614 -22.60 22.27 -19.27
N GLU A 615 -23.04 23.43 -18.75
CA GLU A 615 -22.27 24.67 -18.68
C GLU A 615 -21.03 24.51 -17.79
N MET A 616 -21.17 23.83 -16.65
CA MET A 616 -20.06 23.56 -15.72
C MET A 616 -19.09 22.48 -16.22
N GLY A 617 -19.37 21.86 -17.38
CA GLY A 617 -18.58 20.76 -17.93
C GLY A 617 -18.72 19.45 -17.15
N TRP A 618 -19.62 19.37 -16.18
CA TRP A 618 -19.87 18.20 -15.36
C TRP A 618 -20.77 17.19 -16.07
N TYR A 619 -21.62 17.63 -17.00
CA TYR A 619 -22.61 16.77 -17.63
C TYR A 619 -21.95 15.69 -18.48
N ASP A 620 -22.16 14.43 -18.08
CA ASP A 620 -21.70 13.29 -18.84
C ASP A 620 -22.64 13.01 -20.02
N LYS A 621 -22.24 13.52 -21.19
CA LYS A 621 -22.98 13.37 -22.44
C LYS A 621 -23.13 11.92 -22.91
N LYS A 622 -22.32 10.98 -22.39
CA LYS A 622 -22.37 9.56 -22.78
C LYS A 622 -23.48 8.80 -22.06
N ARG A 623 -23.98 9.31 -20.93
CA ARG A 623 -25.05 8.69 -20.13
C ARG A 623 -26.36 9.49 -20.25
N LYS A 624 -27.50 8.79 -20.15
CA LYS A 624 -28.84 9.41 -20.25
C LYS A 624 -29.34 9.84 -18.86
N ILE A 625 -30.16 10.88 -18.81
CA ILE A 625 -30.92 11.23 -17.59
C ILE A 625 -31.88 10.09 -17.30
N ILE A 626 -31.85 9.58 -16.07
CA ILE A 626 -32.67 8.46 -15.63
C ILE A 626 -33.80 9.02 -14.75
N ASN A 627 -35.04 8.60 -14.98
CA ASN A 627 -36.13 8.82 -14.02
C ASN A 627 -36.42 7.49 -13.33
N ARG A 628 -36.19 7.42 -12.01
CA ARG A 628 -36.60 6.29 -11.17
C ARG A 628 -37.67 6.77 -10.19
N ASN A 629 -38.93 6.45 -10.48
CA ASN A 629 -40.07 6.69 -9.60
C ASN A 629 -40.19 8.15 -9.09
N GLY A 630 -39.93 9.15 -9.96
CA GLY A 630 -40.03 10.57 -9.62
C GLY A 630 -38.71 11.23 -9.20
N LEU A 631 -37.65 10.44 -8.98
CA LEU A 631 -36.30 10.94 -8.82
C LEU A 631 -35.58 10.96 -10.18
N PHE A 632 -35.27 12.16 -10.67
CA PHE A 632 -34.51 12.40 -11.88
C PHE A 632 -33.01 12.47 -11.57
N LEU A 633 -32.23 11.67 -12.27
CA LEU A 633 -30.79 11.52 -12.08
C LEU A 633 -30.08 12.05 -13.31
N ILE A 634 -29.34 13.15 -13.15
CA ILE A 634 -28.62 13.78 -14.26
C ILE A 634 -27.15 13.33 -14.30
N PRO A 635 -26.69 12.76 -15.43
CA PRO A 635 -25.32 12.55 -15.82
C PRO A 635 -24.21 13.43 -15.28
N ILE A 636 -23.38 13.09 -14.30
CA ILE A 636 -22.19 13.92 -13.99
C ILE A 636 -20.88 13.15 -13.84
N ASN A 637 -19.76 13.81 -14.15
CA ASN A 637 -18.40 13.28 -13.97
C ASN A 637 -17.76 13.79 -12.66
N LEU A 638 -17.66 12.92 -11.64
CA LEU A 638 -17.03 13.22 -10.34
C LEU A 638 -15.51 13.49 -10.42
N HIS A 639 -14.80 12.95 -11.42
CA HIS A 639 -13.38 13.20 -11.64
C HIS A 639 -13.20 14.66 -12.04
N ASP A 640 -14.17 15.23 -12.76
CA ASP A 640 -14.21 16.67 -13.05
C ASP A 640 -14.69 17.51 -11.86
N MET A 641 -15.30 16.89 -10.83
CA MET A 641 -15.54 17.53 -9.53
C MET A 641 -14.32 17.48 -8.59
N HIS A 642 -13.50 16.43 -8.63
CA HIS A 642 -12.41 16.15 -7.66
C HIS A 642 -10.96 16.21 -8.19
N THR A 643 -10.66 16.09 -9.49
CA THR A 643 -9.32 16.46 -10.07
C THR A 643 -9.14 17.97 -10.12
N ASN A 644 -10.28 18.63 -10.14
CA ASN A 644 -10.53 19.83 -9.40
C ASN A 644 -10.33 19.51 -7.89
N SER A 645 -9.11 19.27 -7.43
CA SER A 645 -8.75 19.13 -5.99
C SER A 645 -7.94 20.31 -5.46
N HIS A 646 -8.08 21.46 -6.13
CA HIS A 646 -8.11 22.76 -5.48
C HIS A 646 -9.21 23.68 -6.04
N PRO A 647 -10.53 23.37 -6.01
CA PRO A 647 -11.57 24.27 -6.51
C PRO A 647 -12.34 24.96 -5.39
N GLY A 648 -12.24 24.48 -4.15
CA GLY A 648 -12.66 25.28 -3.01
C GLY A 648 -11.95 26.64 -3.03
N ALA A 649 -10.70 26.67 -3.50
CA ALA A 649 -10.00 27.88 -3.87
C ALA A 649 -10.26 28.25 -5.34
N ASN A 650 -10.00 27.38 -6.34
CA ASN A 650 -10.04 27.75 -7.77
C ASN A 650 -11.44 27.97 -8.35
N LEU A 651 -12.48 27.20 -7.98
CA LEU A 651 -13.87 27.44 -8.40
C LEU A 651 -14.45 28.65 -7.67
N ARG A 652 -14.06 28.89 -6.41
CA ARG A 652 -14.38 30.14 -5.71
C ARG A 652 -13.63 31.33 -6.33
N THR A 653 -12.35 31.23 -6.69
CA THR A 653 -11.58 32.31 -7.32
C THR A 653 -11.99 32.51 -8.78
N ASN A 654 -12.35 31.45 -9.51
CA ASN A 654 -12.85 31.53 -10.89
C ASN A 654 -14.24 32.14 -10.92
N ASN A 655 -15.18 31.66 -10.08
CA ASN A 655 -16.49 32.30 -9.99
C ASN A 655 -16.36 33.73 -9.49
N SER A 656 -15.42 34.06 -8.60
CA SER A 656 -15.23 35.45 -8.17
C SER A 656 -14.49 36.33 -9.17
N ALA A 657 -13.56 35.79 -9.94
CA ALA A 657 -12.88 36.52 -11.01
C ALA A 657 -13.86 36.78 -12.15
N ILE A 658 -14.63 35.76 -12.55
CA ILE A 658 -15.70 35.88 -13.54
C ILE A 658 -16.78 36.84 -13.03
N GLN A 659 -17.23 36.70 -11.78
CA GLN A 659 -18.22 37.59 -11.18
C GLN A 659 -17.69 39.03 -11.07
N CYS A 660 -16.42 39.23 -10.67
CA CYS A 660 -15.80 40.55 -10.63
C CYS A 660 -15.72 41.18 -12.03
N ILE A 661 -15.38 40.40 -13.05
CA ILE A 661 -15.39 40.86 -14.45
C ILE A 661 -16.82 41.23 -14.87
N ILE A 662 -17.83 40.42 -14.55
CA ILE A 662 -19.24 40.70 -14.85
C ILE A 662 -19.70 41.99 -14.15
N GLU A 663 -19.44 42.12 -12.85
CA GLU A 663 -19.83 43.29 -12.04
C GLU A 663 -19.11 44.56 -12.50
N TYR A 664 -17.85 44.46 -12.93
CA TYR A 664 -17.10 45.59 -13.48
C TYR A 664 -17.67 46.02 -14.84
N LEU A 665 -17.91 45.08 -15.74
CA LEU A 665 -18.42 45.37 -17.09
C LEU A 665 -19.88 45.85 -17.09
N ALA A 666 -20.69 45.42 -16.12
CA ALA A 666 -22.06 45.91 -15.93
C ALA A 666 -22.11 47.42 -15.67
N GLN A 667 -21.07 48.02 -15.07
CA GLN A 667 -20.99 49.47 -14.84
C GLN A 667 -20.90 50.29 -16.15
N TYR A 668 -20.52 49.64 -17.25
CA TYR A 668 -20.36 50.24 -18.57
C TYR A 668 -21.42 49.76 -19.57
N ASN A 669 -22.52 49.15 -19.09
CA ASN A 669 -23.61 48.59 -19.92
C ASN A 669 -23.17 47.50 -20.91
N ILE A 670 -22.09 46.76 -20.62
CA ILE A 670 -21.63 45.66 -21.47
C ILE A 670 -22.18 44.34 -20.91
N ASP A 671 -23.07 43.68 -21.66
CA ASP A 671 -23.59 42.34 -21.33
C ASP A 671 -22.53 41.26 -21.59
N ALA A 672 -21.66 41.06 -20.61
CA ALA A 672 -20.59 40.08 -20.69
C ALA A 672 -21.09 38.62 -20.57
N HIS A 673 -22.36 38.38 -20.19
CA HIS A 673 -22.87 37.01 -19.99
C HIS A 673 -22.84 36.17 -21.28
N LYS A 674 -23.02 36.80 -22.44
CA LYS A 674 -22.94 36.13 -23.75
C LYS A 674 -21.50 35.88 -24.22
N LEU A 675 -20.54 36.70 -23.78
CA LEU A 675 -19.13 36.63 -24.17
C LEU A 675 -18.32 35.68 -23.27
N ILE A 676 -18.72 35.55 -22.00
CA ILE A 676 -18.04 34.75 -20.97
C ILE A 676 -18.35 33.25 -21.08
N GLY A 677 -19.45 32.85 -21.75
CA GLY A 677 -19.87 31.44 -21.86
C GLY A 677 -18.83 30.47 -22.45
N ASN A 678 -17.79 30.98 -23.11
CA ASN A 678 -16.68 30.19 -23.66
C ASN A 678 -15.34 30.34 -22.93
N LEU A 679 -15.23 31.23 -21.93
CA LEU A 679 -13.99 31.47 -21.17
C LEU A 679 -13.73 30.35 -20.17
N LYS A 680 -12.71 29.54 -20.44
CA LYS A 680 -12.22 28.55 -19.49
C LYS A 680 -11.08 29.12 -18.66
N LEU A 681 -11.41 29.94 -17.66
CA LEU A 681 -10.44 30.40 -16.63
C LEU A 681 -10.01 29.27 -15.67
N THR A 682 -10.07 28.01 -16.08
CA THR A 682 -10.00 26.84 -15.21
C THR A 682 -8.58 26.38 -14.88
N LYS A 683 -7.57 26.84 -15.64
CA LYS A 683 -6.16 26.48 -15.42
C LYS A 683 -5.28 27.73 -15.40
N TYR A 684 -4.60 27.92 -14.29
CA TYR A 684 -3.58 28.95 -14.13
C TYR A 684 -2.35 28.38 -13.41
N GLU A 685 -1.20 28.98 -13.67
CA GLU A 685 0.07 28.71 -12.99
C GLU A 685 0.39 29.85 -12.02
N ARG A 686 0.72 29.54 -10.77
CA ARG A 686 1.14 30.54 -9.77
C ARG A 686 2.65 30.58 -9.67
N LEU A 687 3.24 31.74 -9.95
CA LEU A 687 4.68 32.01 -9.81
C LEU A 687 4.89 33.14 -8.79
N GLY A 688 5.13 32.76 -7.54
CA GLY A 688 5.21 33.70 -6.42
C GLY A 688 3.90 34.46 -6.22
N HIS A 689 3.91 35.77 -6.52
CA HIS A 689 2.73 36.64 -6.44
C HIS A 689 1.99 36.84 -7.76
N ILE A 690 2.41 36.16 -8.83
CA ILE A 690 1.84 36.29 -10.18
C ILE A 690 0.97 35.08 -10.49
N LEU A 691 -0.21 35.31 -11.07
CA LEU A 691 -1.04 34.28 -11.69
C LEU A 691 -0.98 34.37 -13.21
N LEU A 692 -0.65 33.25 -13.85
CA LEU A 692 -0.55 33.12 -15.30
C LEU A 692 -1.67 32.23 -15.82
N PHE A 693 -2.58 32.79 -16.59
CA PHE A 693 -3.66 32.06 -17.25
C PHE A 693 -3.28 31.66 -18.68
N ASN A 694 -4.06 30.78 -19.31
CA ASN A 694 -3.85 30.40 -20.71
C ASN A 694 -4.37 31.47 -21.69
N ASP A 695 -4.01 31.33 -22.96
CA ASP A 695 -4.29 32.27 -24.07
C ASP A 695 -5.77 32.63 -24.30
N ASP A 696 -6.73 31.90 -23.70
CA ASP A 696 -8.17 32.16 -23.78
C ASP A 696 -8.53 33.62 -23.38
N LEU A 697 -7.82 34.20 -22.39
CA LEU A 697 -8.02 35.59 -21.96
C LEU A 697 -7.66 36.62 -23.03
N THR A 698 -6.67 36.33 -23.87
CA THR A 698 -6.26 37.24 -24.94
C THR A 698 -7.34 37.35 -26.02
N MET A 699 -8.02 36.24 -26.32
CA MET A 699 -9.16 36.24 -27.25
C MET A 699 -10.36 36.97 -26.64
N PHE A 700 -10.62 36.75 -25.34
CA PHE A 700 -11.69 37.44 -24.64
C PHE A 700 -11.49 38.97 -24.60
N ASN A 701 -10.29 39.45 -24.27
CA ASN A 701 -9.98 40.88 -24.23
C ASN A 701 -10.24 41.56 -25.59
N ARG A 702 -9.87 40.90 -26.69
CA ARG A 702 -10.17 41.40 -28.03
C ARG A 702 -11.67 41.50 -28.26
N SER A 703 -12.42 40.45 -27.91
CA SER A 703 -13.86 40.44 -28.05
C SER A 703 -14.54 41.55 -27.22
N LEU A 704 -14.05 41.88 -26.03
CA LEU A 704 -14.59 42.99 -25.23
C LEU A 704 -14.37 44.35 -25.92
N VAL A 705 -13.16 44.59 -26.43
CA VAL A 705 -12.84 45.83 -27.15
C VAL A 705 -13.67 45.96 -28.43
N ASP A 706 -13.81 44.86 -29.19
CA ASP A 706 -14.64 44.81 -30.40
C ASP A 706 -16.12 45.07 -30.09
N ASN A 707 -16.57 44.81 -28.86
CA ASN A 707 -17.94 45.07 -28.39
C ASN A 707 -18.05 46.40 -27.60
N GLY A 708 -17.10 47.32 -27.77
CA GLY A 708 -17.23 48.71 -27.32
C GLY A 708 -16.61 49.02 -25.95
N LEU A 709 -15.84 48.11 -25.35
CA LEU A 709 -15.02 48.44 -24.18
C LEU A 709 -13.78 49.25 -24.60
N ASP A 710 -13.56 50.41 -23.98
CA ASP A 710 -12.30 51.15 -24.17
C ASP A 710 -11.11 50.30 -23.65
N GLN A 711 -10.07 50.17 -24.49
CA GLN A 711 -8.88 49.39 -24.15
C GLN A 711 -8.20 49.86 -22.86
N SER A 712 -8.30 51.14 -22.51
CA SER A 712 -7.76 51.71 -21.27
C SER A 712 -8.40 51.15 -19.99
N LEU A 713 -9.59 50.53 -20.09
CA LEU A 713 -10.33 49.96 -18.95
C LEU A 713 -9.95 48.51 -18.63
N LEU A 714 -9.14 47.85 -19.46
CA LEU A 714 -8.74 46.46 -19.24
C LEU A 714 -7.83 46.30 -18.01
N GLU A 715 -6.84 47.18 -17.84
CA GLU A 715 -5.88 47.09 -16.73
C GLU A 715 -6.56 47.32 -15.36
N PRO A 716 -7.41 48.35 -15.16
CA PRO A 716 -8.18 48.52 -13.92
C PRO A 716 -9.12 47.35 -13.61
N MET A 717 -9.69 46.71 -14.63
CA MET A 717 -10.49 45.48 -14.44
C MET A 717 -9.63 44.36 -13.83
N TYR A 718 -8.43 44.13 -14.36
CA TYR A 718 -7.52 43.10 -13.86
C TYR A 718 -6.90 43.42 -12.50
N GLU A 719 -6.75 44.71 -12.15
CA GLU A 719 -6.42 45.14 -10.79
C GLU A 719 -7.47 44.67 -9.77
N GLN A 720 -8.76 44.90 -10.06
CA GLN A 720 -9.84 44.46 -9.18
C GLN A 720 -9.90 42.93 -9.08
N VAL A 721 -9.72 42.23 -10.19
CA VAL A 721 -9.65 40.77 -10.21
C VAL A 721 -8.49 40.27 -9.33
N ALA A 722 -7.30 40.88 -9.44
CA ALA A 722 -6.14 40.52 -8.62
C ALA A 722 -6.43 40.71 -7.12
N HIS A 723 -7.05 41.83 -6.73
CA HIS A 723 -7.44 42.12 -5.34
C HIS A 723 -8.47 41.12 -4.79
N VAL A 724 -9.49 40.78 -5.57
CA VAL A 724 -10.52 39.80 -5.19
C VAL A 724 -9.90 38.41 -5.01
N ILE A 725 -8.98 38.02 -5.89
CA ILE A 725 -8.27 36.74 -5.78
C ILE A 725 -7.31 36.76 -4.58
N ASP A 726 -6.58 37.86 -4.35
CA ASP A 726 -5.65 38.01 -3.22
C ASP A 726 -6.34 37.82 -1.88
N LYS A 727 -7.51 38.45 -1.66
CA LYS A 727 -8.32 38.26 -0.44
C LYS A 727 -8.70 36.80 -0.18
N ARG A 728 -8.67 35.93 -1.19
CA ARG A 728 -9.05 34.51 -1.08
C ARG A 728 -7.86 33.58 -0.91
N ILE A 729 -6.79 33.76 -1.70
CA ILE A 729 -5.65 32.82 -1.73
C ILE A 729 -4.32 33.41 -1.25
N GLY A 730 -4.29 34.70 -0.94
CA GLY A 730 -3.20 35.41 -0.30
C GLY A 730 -1.92 35.57 -1.14
N GLY A 731 -1.38 36.78 -1.16
CA GLY A 731 -0.11 37.13 -1.77
C GLY A 731 -0.14 37.25 -3.30
N ILE A 732 -1.29 37.55 -3.92
CA ILE A 732 -1.41 37.80 -5.37
C ILE A 732 -1.39 39.30 -5.63
N LYS A 733 -0.53 39.73 -6.57
CA LYS A 733 -0.39 41.15 -6.93
C LYS A 733 -0.33 41.42 -8.43
N ALA A 734 -0.29 40.37 -9.25
CA ALA A 734 -0.18 40.51 -10.69
C ALA A 734 -0.89 39.35 -11.43
N ILE A 735 -1.36 39.64 -12.65
CA ILE A 735 -2.06 38.72 -13.54
C ILE A 735 -1.42 38.81 -14.92
N GLY A 736 -1.17 37.66 -15.55
CA GLY A 736 -0.69 37.56 -16.92
C GLY A 736 -1.29 36.38 -17.68
N VAL A 737 -0.97 36.33 -18.97
CA VAL A 737 -1.37 35.26 -19.89
C VAL A 737 -0.13 34.59 -20.46
N LYS A 738 -0.12 33.26 -20.46
CA LYS A 738 0.97 32.41 -20.92
C LYS A 738 0.59 31.73 -22.23
N GLY A 739 1.40 31.97 -23.25
CA GLY A 739 1.41 31.28 -24.54
C GLY A 739 2.53 30.24 -24.65
N VAL A 740 2.74 29.77 -25.88
CA VAL A 740 3.72 28.72 -26.20
C VAL A 740 5.15 29.25 -26.09
N ILE A 741 6.03 28.47 -25.46
CA ILE A 741 7.45 28.77 -25.34
C ILE A 741 8.15 28.48 -26.68
N GLN A 742 8.94 29.43 -27.17
CA GLN A 742 9.55 29.35 -28.49
C GLN A 742 11.05 29.70 -28.48
N GLY A 743 11.75 29.28 -29.53
CA GLY A 743 13.15 29.61 -29.80
C GLY A 743 14.18 28.86 -28.95
N GLU A 744 15.45 28.96 -29.35
CA GLU A 744 16.59 28.29 -28.70
C GLU A 744 16.78 28.74 -27.24
N MET A 745 16.56 30.03 -26.97
CA MET A 745 16.60 30.61 -25.61
C MET A 745 15.40 30.22 -24.73
N ARG A 746 14.39 29.52 -25.29
CA ARG A 746 13.18 29.11 -24.59
C ARG A 746 12.48 30.27 -23.88
N LYS A 747 12.41 31.41 -24.57
CA LYS A 747 11.79 32.61 -24.00
C LYS A 747 10.31 32.31 -23.75
N PRO A 748 9.80 32.61 -22.55
CA PRO A 748 8.39 32.46 -22.27
C PRO A 748 7.62 33.48 -23.13
N ASN A 749 6.50 33.05 -23.70
CA ASN A 749 5.55 33.98 -24.30
C ASN A 749 4.55 34.35 -23.22
N ILE A 750 4.86 35.37 -22.41
CA ILE A 750 3.98 35.83 -21.33
C ILE A 750 3.64 37.30 -21.54
N LYS A 751 2.35 37.61 -21.55
CA LYS A 751 1.82 38.97 -21.60
C LYS A 751 1.21 39.32 -20.24
N MET A 752 1.75 40.33 -19.58
CA MET A 752 1.15 40.85 -18.36
C MET A 752 -0.15 41.60 -18.68
N LEU A 753 -1.16 41.38 -17.85
CA LEU A 753 -2.44 42.08 -17.90
C LEU A 753 -2.57 43.12 -16.79
N TYR A 754 -1.92 42.87 -15.65
CA TYR A 754 -1.84 43.78 -14.51
C TYR A 754 -0.66 43.40 -13.61
N GLY A 755 0.00 44.40 -13.01
CA GLY A 755 1.04 44.22 -11.99
C GLY A 755 2.44 43.92 -12.54
N ASP A 756 3.41 43.87 -11.62
CA ASP A 756 4.84 43.70 -11.93
C ASP A 756 5.14 42.27 -12.45
N PRO A 757 5.87 42.11 -13.57
CA PRO A 757 6.30 40.80 -14.07
C PRO A 757 7.43 40.16 -13.23
N ILE A 758 8.09 40.90 -12.35
CA ILE A 758 9.19 40.40 -11.52
C ILE A 758 8.64 39.75 -10.25
N THR A 759 8.95 38.49 -10.03
CA THR A 759 8.51 37.72 -8.86
C THR A 759 9.64 36.99 -8.16
N GLN A 760 9.38 36.59 -6.92
CA GLN A 760 10.25 35.74 -6.13
C GLN A 760 9.51 34.44 -5.78
N ILE A 761 10.14 33.31 -6.12
CA ILE A 761 9.65 31.96 -5.83
C ILE A 761 10.55 31.36 -4.75
N VAL A 762 9.96 30.75 -3.72
CA VAL A 762 10.70 30.08 -2.66
C VAL A 762 10.46 28.58 -2.74
N GLU A 763 11.50 27.79 -3.02
CA GLU A 763 11.46 26.32 -3.03
C GLU A 763 12.59 25.79 -2.16
N ASN A 764 12.29 24.90 -1.20
CA ASN A 764 13.29 24.31 -0.27
C ASN A 764 14.18 25.36 0.44
N GLY A 765 13.62 26.52 0.76
CA GLY A 765 14.36 27.64 1.37
C GLY A 765 15.19 28.48 0.39
N ILE A 766 15.29 28.09 -0.88
CA ILE A 766 16.01 28.83 -1.92
C ILE A 766 15.07 29.82 -2.62
N LYS A 767 15.51 31.07 -2.74
CA LYS A 767 14.78 32.16 -3.38
C LYS A 767 15.23 32.32 -4.83
N TYR A 768 14.34 32.07 -5.77
CA TYR A 768 14.54 32.33 -7.19
C TYR A 768 13.85 33.64 -7.56
N VAL A 769 14.60 34.59 -8.10
CA VAL A 769 14.07 35.87 -8.58
C VAL A 769 14.05 35.81 -10.09
N LEU A 770 12.94 36.17 -10.73
CA LEU A 770 12.83 36.19 -12.19
C LEU A 770 11.81 37.21 -12.67
N ASP A 771 11.98 37.68 -13.90
CA ASP A 771 10.91 38.26 -14.71
C ASP A 771 10.27 37.14 -15.53
N VAL A 772 8.98 36.91 -15.30
CA VAL A 772 8.26 35.82 -15.95
C VAL A 772 8.10 36.03 -17.46
N THR A 773 8.24 37.26 -17.96
CA THR A 773 8.18 37.58 -19.41
C THR A 773 9.50 37.32 -20.12
N LYS A 774 10.61 37.25 -19.38
CA LYS A 774 11.96 37.08 -19.94
C LYS A 774 12.58 35.73 -19.64
N CYS A 775 12.14 35.07 -18.57
CA CYS A 775 12.75 33.84 -18.06
C CYS A 775 11.69 32.78 -17.80
N MET A 776 11.92 31.57 -18.32
CA MET A 776 11.11 30.40 -17.95
C MET A 776 11.32 30.07 -16.46
N PHE A 777 10.29 29.50 -15.81
CA PHE A 777 10.41 28.72 -14.59
C PHE A 777 9.91 27.28 -14.80
N SER A 778 10.78 26.28 -14.68
CA SER A 778 10.39 24.86 -14.78
C SER A 778 9.89 24.31 -13.44
N ALA A 779 8.57 24.33 -13.26
CA ALA A 779 7.91 23.69 -12.13
C ALA A 779 8.04 22.15 -12.20
N GLY A 780 8.20 21.49 -11.05
CA GLY A 780 8.22 20.02 -10.94
C GLY A 780 9.61 19.35 -10.81
N ASN A 781 10.70 20.12 -10.78
CA ASN A 781 12.06 19.60 -10.50
C ASN A 781 12.46 19.82 -9.02
N VAL A 782 11.51 20.06 -8.13
CA VAL A 782 11.76 20.53 -6.74
C VAL A 782 12.75 19.64 -5.99
N ASN A 783 12.55 18.32 -6.03
CA ASN A 783 13.45 17.36 -5.38
C ASN A 783 14.80 17.24 -6.11
N GLU A 784 14.79 17.32 -7.45
CA GLU A 784 16.01 17.19 -8.25
C GLU A 784 16.99 18.36 -8.02
N ARG A 785 16.47 19.58 -7.85
CA ARG A 785 17.29 20.78 -7.58
C ARG A 785 18.13 20.68 -6.31
N VAL A 786 17.65 19.94 -5.30
CA VAL A 786 18.37 19.73 -4.03
C VAL A 786 19.11 18.39 -3.97
N ARG A 787 18.80 17.45 -4.88
CA ARG A 787 19.44 16.13 -4.91
C ARG A 787 20.95 16.23 -5.05
N ILE A 788 21.44 17.02 -6.00
CA ILE A 788 22.88 17.16 -6.26
C ILE A 788 23.65 17.65 -5.02
N PRO A 789 23.31 18.82 -4.43
CA PRO A 789 24.03 19.31 -3.26
C PRO A 789 23.87 18.45 -2.01
N THR A 790 22.76 17.71 -1.86
CA THR A 790 22.55 16.84 -0.68
C THR A 790 23.19 15.46 -0.82
N LYS A 791 23.26 14.89 -2.03
CA LYS A 791 23.72 13.51 -2.25
C LYS A 791 25.21 13.42 -2.55
N TYR A 792 25.78 14.37 -3.30
CA TYR A 792 27.13 14.23 -3.87
C TYR A 792 28.15 15.25 -3.39
N MET A 793 27.76 16.21 -2.57
CA MET A 793 28.61 17.34 -2.19
C MET A 793 28.77 17.39 -0.67
N SER A 794 29.95 17.84 -0.22
CA SER A 794 30.25 18.13 1.18
C SER A 794 31.12 19.38 1.29
N ASN A 795 31.12 20.02 2.46
CA ASN A 795 31.94 21.21 2.71
C ASN A 795 33.43 20.90 2.94
N ASP A 796 33.80 19.61 3.04
CA ASP A 796 35.18 19.17 3.32
C ASP A 796 36.08 19.25 2.08
N ARG A 797 35.49 19.37 0.89
CA ARG A 797 36.20 19.44 -0.39
C ARG A 797 35.77 20.69 -1.15
N VAL A 798 36.76 21.39 -1.70
CA VAL A 798 36.52 22.48 -2.67
C VAL A 798 36.29 21.85 -4.04
N GLU A 799 35.08 22.01 -4.58
CA GLU A 799 34.77 21.62 -5.95
C GLU A 799 34.58 22.86 -6.84
N LEU A 800 35.15 22.79 -8.04
CA LEU A 800 34.80 23.69 -9.15
C LEU A 800 33.69 23.04 -9.97
N VAL A 801 32.52 23.68 -9.98
CA VAL A 801 31.31 23.20 -10.67
C VAL A 801 31.01 24.10 -11.86
N VAL A 802 30.67 23.52 -13.02
CA VAL A 802 30.20 24.26 -14.19
C VAL A 802 28.72 23.99 -14.42
N ASP A 803 27.90 25.04 -14.51
CA ASP A 803 26.51 24.96 -14.97
C ASP A 803 26.40 25.47 -16.41
N MET A 804 26.19 24.54 -17.35
CA MET A 804 26.20 24.82 -18.80
C MET A 804 24.92 25.52 -19.28
N PHE A 805 23.85 25.49 -18.48
CA PHE A 805 22.52 26.00 -18.83
C PHE A 805 21.88 26.62 -17.59
N CYS A 806 22.55 27.61 -17.03
CA CYS A 806 22.26 28.11 -15.69
C CYS A 806 20.84 28.67 -15.53
N GLY A 807 20.33 29.33 -16.57
CA GLY A 807 19.13 30.14 -16.52
C GLY A 807 19.19 31.14 -15.36
N ILE A 808 18.17 31.11 -14.51
CA ILE A 808 18.10 31.91 -13.28
C ILE A 808 18.79 31.26 -12.07
N GLY A 809 19.58 30.21 -12.31
CA GLY A 809 20.30 29.44 -11.29
C GLY A 809 19.54 28.25 -10.75
N TYR A 810 18.95 27.44 -11.64
CA TYR A 810 18.10 26.31 -11.28
C TYR A 810 18.73 25.32 -10.32
N PHE A 811 19.97 24.92 -10.62
CA PHE A 811 20.80 24.02 -9.81
C PHE A 811 21.93 24.78 -9.10
N SER A 812 22.38 25.88 -9.72
CA SER A 812 23.43 26.73 -9.20
C SER A 812 23.11 27.36 -7.84
N LEU A 813 21.91 27.92 -7.64
CA LEU A 813 21.54 28.56 -6.37
C LEU A 813 21.47 27.56 -5.19
N PRO A 814 20.81 26.39 -5.31
CA PRO A 814 20.86 25.36 -4.28
C PRO A 814 22.27 24.94 -3.91
N ILE A 815 23.15 24.70 -4.89
CA ILE A 815 24.53 24.30 -4.63
C ILE A 815 25.27 25.36 -3.83
N LEU A 816 25.18 26.62 -4.26
CA LEU A 816 25.88 27.73 -3.61
C LEU A 816 25.37 28.04 -2.20
N ALA A 817 24.06 27.90 -1.99
CA ALA A 817 23.42 28.16 -0.70
C ALA A 817 23.65 27.04 0.33
N MET A 818 23.75 25.79 -0.12
CA MET A 818 23.90 24.62 0.76
C MET A 818 25.35 24.21 1.00
N ASN A 819 26.27 24.54 0.09
CA ASN A 819 27.68 24.17 0.19
C ASN A 819 28.55 25.41 0.06
N SER A 820 29.21 25.84 1.15
CA SER A 820 30.02 27.06 1.19
C SER A 820 31.41 26.91 0.55
N SER A 821 31.92 25.67 0.44
CA SER A 821 33.25 25.37 -0.11
C SER A 821 33.35 25.45 -1.64
N CYS A 822 32.22 25.46 -2.35
CA CYS A 822 32.18 25.29 -3.80
C CYS A 822 32.29 26.62 -4.55
N LYS A 823 32.95 26.58 -5.72
CA LYS A 823 32.97 27.67 -6.71
C LYS A 823 32.23 27.25 -7.96
N LEU A 824 31.45 28.17 -8.53
CA LEU A 824 30.66 27.90 -9.73
C LEU A 824 31.13 28.74 -10.91
N VAL A 825 31.20 28.12 -12.07
CA VAL A 825 31.25 28.81 -13.36
C VAL A 825 29.91 28.58 -14.03
N VAL A 826 29.22 29.63 -14.40
CA VAL A 826 27.89 29.52 -14.99
C VAL A 826 27.84 30.20 -16.34
N THR A 827 27.11 29.60 -17.26
CA THR A 827 26.88 30.16 -18.60
C THR A 827 25.43 29.94 -19.01
N ASP A 828 24.91 30.88 -19.78
CA ASP A 828 23.62 30.80 -20.43
C ASP A 828 23.62 31.75 -21.64
N ILE A 829 22.91 31.37 -22.69
CA ILE A 829 22.72 32.21 -23.88
C ILE A 829 21.73 33.36 -23.62
N ASN A 830 20.89 33.24 -22.59
CA ASN A 830 19.96 34.28 -22.19
C ASN A 830 20.58 35.17 -21.09
N GLU A 831 21.17 36.30 -21.50
CA GLU A 831 21.79 37.25 -20.57
C GLU A 831 20.83 37.81 -19.52
N GLU A 832 19.54 37.95 -19.85
CA GLU A 832 18.51 38.38 -18.89
C GLU A 832 18.37 37.37 -17.75
N ALA A 833 18.42 36.07 -18.07
CA ALA A 833 18.36 35.01 -17.06
C ALA A 833 19.56 35.08 -16.11
N LEU A 834 20.76 35.37 -16.63
CA LEU A 834 21.96 35.60 -15.81
C LEU A 834 21.84 36.87 -14.95
N GLY A 835 21.19 37.92 -15.46
CA GLY A 835 20.85 39.10 -14.67
C GLY A 835 19.95 38.75 -13.47
N PHE A 836 18.96 37.88 -13.67
CA PHE A 836 18.09 37.37 -12.61
C PHE A 836 18.78 36.37 -11.68
N PHE A 837 19.70 35.56 -12.18
CA PHE A 837 20.57 34.74 -11.35
C PHE A 837 21.40 35.59 -10.37
N ARG A 838 21.97 36.72 -10.81
CA ARG A 838 22.67 37.67 -9.91
C ARG A 838 21.76 38.20 -8.80
N LYS A 839 20.49 38.50 -9.12
CA LYS A 839 19.48 38.88 -8.11
C LYS A 839 19.20 37.73 -7.15
N GLY A 840 19.14 36.49 -7.65
CA GLY A 840 19.04 35.27 -6.87
C GLY A 840 20.21 35.07 -5.89
N LEU A 841 21.46 35.34 -6.31
CA LEU A 841 22.63 35.27 -5.42
C LEU A 841 22.45 36.20 -4.21
N LYS A 842 22.08 37.46 -4.47
CA LYS A 842 21.80 38.43 -3.42
C LYS A 842 20.66 38.00 -2.52
N ALA A 843 19.55 37.49 -3.08
CA ALA A 843 18.39 37.05 -2.31
C ALA A 843 18.69 35.88 -1.36
N ASN A 844 19.63 35.00 -1.75
CA ASN A 844 20.08 33.86 -0.96
C ASN A 844 21.34 34.14 -0.12
N SER A 845 21.79 35.40 -0.04
CA SER A 845 23.01 35.79 0.71
C SER A 845 24.26 35.01 0.28
N VAL A 846 24.38 34.71 -1.01
CA VAL A 846 25.57 34.04 -1.57
C VAL A 846 26.62 35.08 -1.93
N ASP A 847 27.86 34.86 -1.52
CA ASP A 847 29.01 35.68 -1.93
C ASP A 847 29.25 35.59 -3.45
N PRO A 848 29.13 36.71 -4.19
CA PRO A 848 29.37 36.75 -5.63
C PRO A 848 30.78 36.35 -6.04
N SER A 849 31.79 36.45 -5.16
CA SER A 849 33.18 36.07 -5.45
C SER A 849 33.34 34.57 -5.76
N ARG A 850 32.35 33.76 -5.36
CA ARG A 850 32.31 32.32 -5.58
C ARG A 850 31.79 31.94 -6.97
N VAL A 851 31.37 32.91 -7.78
CA VAL A 851 30.69 32.65 -9.05
C VAL A 851 31.30 33.45 -10.20
N ASP A 852 31.81 32.73 -11.19
CA ASP A 852 32.25 33.30 -12.46
C ASP A 852 31.11 33.15 -13.49
N ILE A 853 30.51 34.28 -13.91
CA ILE A 853 29.42 34.30 -14.90
C ILE A 853 30.02 34.62 -16.27
N LEU A 854 29.90 33.67 -17.20
CA LEU A 854 30.37 33.77 -18.58
C LEU A 854 29.18 33.71 -19.54
N PRO A 855 28.61 34.86 -19.94
CA PRO A 855 27.46 34.89 -20.86
C PRO A 855 27.79 34.31 -22.22
N GLY A 856 26.81 33.66 -22.85
CA GLY A 856 26.92 33.16 -24.22
C GLY A 856 26.80 31.65 -24.35
N ASN A 857 27.23 31.12 -25.49
CA ASN A 857 27.12 29.70 -25.79
C ASN A 857 28.08 28.88 -24.90
N CYS A 858 27.56 27.84 -24.24
CA CYS A 858 28.36 27.00 -23.35
C CYS A 858 29.60 26.41 -24.02
N ARG A 859 29.56 26.19 -25.34
CA ARG A 859 30.69 25.69 -26.12
C ARG A 859 31.92 26.58 -26.04
N ASN A 860 31.75 27.89 -25.86
CA ASN A 860 32.86 28.84 -25.77
C ASN A 860 33.74 28.59 -24.53
N LEU A 861 33.26 27.84 -23.53
CA LEU A 861 34.04 27.45 -22.37
C LEU A 861 35.25 26.56 -22.73
N CYS A 862 35.26 25.93 -23.91
CA CYS A 862 36.42 25.17 -24.39
C CYS A 862 37.68 26.03 -24.60
N ASN A 863 37.53 27.35 -24.72
CA ASN A 863 38.63 28.32 -24.86
C ASN A 863 38.90 29.09 -23.56
N SER A 864 38.31 28.67 -22.44
CA SER A 864 38.42 29.37 -21.16
C SER A 864 39.58 28.84 -20.30
N LYS A 865 39.92 29.59 -19.23
CA LYS A 865 40.90 29.16 -18.22
C LYS A 865 40.49 27.90 -17.44
N TYR A 866 39.26 27.42 -17.58
CA TYR A 866 38.74 26.28 -16.81
C TYR A 866 38.98 24.93 -17.49
N VAL A 867 39.53 24.90 -18.71
CA VAL A 867 39.86 23.67 -19.43
C VAL A 867 40.72 22.75 -18.57
N GLY A 868 40.27 21.51 -18.38
CA GLY A 868 41.00 20.53 -17.60
C GLY A 868 41.01 20.73 -16.09
N THR A 869 40.12 21.56 -15.52
CA THR A 869 40.12 21.91 -14.08
C THR A 869 38.80 21.61 -13.34
N VAL A 870 37.75 21.18 -14.04
CA VAL A 870 36.39 21.13 -13.50
C VAL A 870 36.09 19.78 -12.85
N ASN A 871 35.53 19.79 -11.64
CA ASN A 871 35.18 18.58 -10.88
C ASN A 871 33.75 18.11 -11.14
N ARG A 872 32.87 18.99 -11.60
CA ARG A 872 31.46 18.66 -11.83
C ARG A 872 30.85 19.52 -12.93
N VAL A 873 30.06 18.92 -13.81
CA VAL A 873 29.34 19.63 -14.87
C VAL A 873 27.86 19.32 -14.81
N LEU A 874 27.03 20.36 -14.80
CA LEU A 874 25.58 20.29 -14.85
C LEU A 874 25.12 20.48 -16.28
N LEU A 875 24.45 19.47 -16.84
CA LEU A 875 23.95 19.45 -18.22
C LEU A 875 22.42 19.47 -18.19
N GLY A 876 21.87 20.56 -17.64
CA GLY A 876 20.45 20.76 -17.34
C GLY A 876 19.54 21.16 -18.51
N LEU A 877 19.85 20.75 -19.76
CA LEU A 877 19.03 21.09 -20.93
C LEU A 877 18.14 19.90 -21.35
N LEU A 878 16.83 20.13 -21.43
CA LEU A 878 15.87 19.18 -22.02
C LEU A 878 15.56 19.58 -23.47
N PRO A 879 15.01 18.71 -24.34
CA PRO A 879 14.93 17.27 -24.16
C PRO A 879 16.31 16.59 -24.22
N ASP A 880 17.33 17.29 -24.70
CA ASP A 880 18.68 16.77 -24.90
C ASP A 880 19.73 17.87 -24.64
N SER A 881 20.83 17.49 -24.00
CA SER A 881 21.96 18.35 -23.64
C SER A 881 23.24 18.01 -24.42
N SER A 882 23.17 17.17 -25.44
CA SER A 882 24.31 16.66 -26.22
C SER A 882 25.23 17.75 -26.76
N ILE A 883 24.66 18.93 -27.05
CA ILE A 883 25.40 20.11 -27.51
C ILE A 883 26.55 20.56 -26.59
N GLY A 884 26.49 20.23 -25.30
CA GLY A 884 27.49 20.58 -24.29
C GLY A 884 28.41 19.44 -23.88
N TRP A 885 28.24 18.23 -24.41
CA TRP A 885 29.00 17.05 -23.95
C TRP A 885 30.50 17.15 -24.28
N GLU A 886 30.87 17.57 -25.49
CA GLU A 886 32.29 17.75 -25.88
C GLU A 886 32.97 18.76 -24.95
N THR A 887 32.31 19.89 -24.71
CA THR A 887 32.81 20.93 -23.81
C THR A 887 32.92 20.41 -22.37
N ALA A 888 31.96 19.63 -21.88
CA ALA A 888 32.03 19.01 -20.55
C ALA A 888 33.25 18.09 -20.41
N ILE A 889 33.57 17.33 -21.45
CA ILE A 889 34.77 16.47 -21.51
C ILE A 889 36.04 17.33 -21.47
N ILE A 890 36.13 18.37 -22.30
CA ILE A 890 37.30 19.28 -22.38
C ILE A 890 37.54 19.98 -21.03
N LEU A 891 36.48 20.38 -20.34
CA LEU A 891 36.57 21.03 -19.03
C LEU A 891 36.96 20.06 -17.90
N SER A 892 36.66 18.77 -18.04
CA SER A 892 36.85 17.77 -16.99
C SER A 892 38.28 17.71 -16.44
N HIS A 893 38.43 17.65 -15.13
CA HIS A 893 39.71 17.78 -14.45
C HIS A 893 40.76 16.77 -14.96
N LYS A 894 41.96 17.23 -15.36
CA LYS A 894 42.99 16.36 -15.96
C LYS A 894 43.52 15.29 -15.01
N LYS A 895 43.59 15.58 -13.71
CA LYS A 895 44.17 14.69 -12.67
C LYS A 895 43.18 14.10 -11.66
N SER A 896 41.89 14.42 -11.73
CA SER A 896 40.89 13.96 -10.75
C SER A 896 39.58 13.66 -11.45
N SER A 897 38.72 12.85 -10.83
CA SER A 897 37.45 12.48 -11.43
C SER A 897 36.51 13.68 -11.53
N CYS A 898 35.75 13.73 -12.63
CA CYS A 898 34.73 14.75 -12.89
C CYS A 898 33.35 14.10 -12.99
N MET A 899 32.35 14.65 -12.30
CA MET A 899 30.98 14.13 -12.33
C MET A 899 30.09 14.91 -13.30
N LEU A 900 29.37 14.21 -14.16
CA LEU A 900 28.43 14.81 -15.11
C LEU A 900 26.99 14.47 -14.70
N HIS A 901 26.12 15.48 -14.67
CA HIS A 901 24.69 15.31 -14.41
C HIS A 901 23.90 15.62 -15.68
N ILE A 902 23.53 14.58 -16.45
CA ILE A 902 22.95 14.71 -17.79
C ILE A 902 21.43 14.62 -17.71
N HIS A 903 20.74 15.72 -18.02
CA HIS A 903 19.28 15.74 -18.13
C HIS A 903 18.86 15.33 -19.53
N THR A 904 17.95 14.37 -19.64
CA THR A 904 17.46 13.88 -20.93
C THR A 904 16.00 13.44 -20.87
N VAL A 905 15.38 13.29 -22.04
CA VAL A 905 14.03 12.73 -22.20
C VAL A 905 14.12 11.40 -22.94
N SER A 906 13.54 10.36 -22.36
CA SER A 906 13.46 9.03 -22.99
C SER A 906 12.12 8.34 -22.70
N ALA A 907 11.82 7.28 -23.44
CA ALA A 907 10.78 6.33 -23.08
C ALA A 907 11.10 5.67 -21.72
N ALA A 908 10.17 4.90 -21.14
CA ALA A 908 10.43 4.20 -19.90
C ALA A 908 11.65 3.28 -20.04
N LEU A 909 12.74 3.60 -19.35
CA LEU A 909 13.93 2.75 -19.27
C LEU A 909 13.62 1.53 -18.40
N GLU A 910 14.08 0.34 -18.80
CA GLU A 910 13.95 -0.88 -18.01
C GLU A 910 14.70 -0.75 -16.67
N PRO A 911 14.22 -1.38 -15.57
CA PRO A 911 14.93 -1.36 -14.29
C PRO A 911 16.26 -2.13 -14.42
N ILE A 912 17.38 -1.42 -14.38
CA ILE A 912 18.72 -2.04 -14.40
C ILE A 912 18.91 -2.79 -13.06
N THR A 913 18.80 -4.11 -13.07
CA THR A 913 18.72 -4.95 -11.86
C THR A 913 20.06 -5.37 -11.25
N LYS A 914 21.20 -4.90 -11.75
CA LYS A 914 22.52 -5.05 -11.13
C LYS A 914 23.48 -4.14 -11.87
N LEU A 915 23.97 -3.07 -11.25
CA LEU A 915 25.12 -2.33 -11.77
C LEU A 915 26.36 -3.24 -11.60
N GLN A 916 26.70 -3.99 -12.64
CA GLN A 916 28.12 -4.17 -12.95
C GLN A 916 28.63 -2.79 -13.34
N PHE A 917 29.71 -2.32 -12.71
CA PHE A 917 30.43 -1.14 -13.19
C PHE A 917 30.89 -1.43 -14.63
N THR A 918 30.13 -0.98 -15.63
CA THR A 918 30.58 -1.02 -17.03
C THR A 918 31.60 0.08 -17.20
N ALA A 919 32.82 -0.21 -16.77
CA ALA A 919 33.98 0.63 -16.98
C ALA A 919 34.40 0.50 -18.45
N MET A 920 34.10 1.50 -19.29
CA MET A 920 34.71 1.60 -20.62
C MET A 920 36.04 2.35 -20.47
N SER A 921 37.16 1.64 -20.71
CA SER A 921 38.49 2.24 -20.83
C SER A 921 38.76 2.60 -22.29
N THR A 922 39.41 3.74 -22.53
CA THR A 922 39.89 4.15 -23.86
C THR A 922 40.92 3.19 -24.47
N ASP A 923 41.47 2.28 -23.66
CA ASP A 923 42.59 1.41 -24.06
C ASP A 923 42.11 0.03 -24.55
N VAL A 924 40.80 -0.23 -24.53
CA VAL A 924 40.21 -1.49 -24.98
C VAL A 924 39.50 -1.28 -26.32
N ASN A 925 39.97 -1.95 -27.37
CA ASN A 925 39.26 -2.07 -28.65
C ASN A 925 37.89 -2.71 -28.40
N TYR A 926 36.83 -1.91 -28.44
CA TYR A 926 35.46 -2.43 -28.36
C TYR A 926 35.15 -3.15 -29.68
N SER A 927 35.35 -4.47 -29.70
CA SER A 927 35.04 -5.28 -30.87
C SER A 927 33.53 -5.27 -31.10
N THR A 928 33.14 -4.79 -32.28
CA THR A 928 31.77 -4.81 -32.78
C THR A 928 31.32 -6.25 -33.03
N GLN A 929 30.79 -6.92 -32.01
CA GLN A 929 29.84 -8.00 -32.26
C GLN A 929 28.45 -7.39 -32.40
N GLN A 930 27.91 -7.45 -33.61
CA GLN A 930 26.53 -7.14 -33.95
C GLN A 930 25.58 -7.99 -33.07
N ASN A 931 24.99 -7.36 -32.06
CA ASN A 931 23.78 -7.85 -31.40
C ASN A 931 22.74 -6.73 -31.48
N ASP A 932 21.63 -7.01 -32.16
CA ASP A 932 20.65 -6.06 -32.71
C ASP A 932 19.76 -5.30 -31.69
N LYS A 933 20.14 -5.17 -30.42
CA LYS A 933 19.37 -4.37 -29.43
C LYS A 933 20.28 -3.67 -28.42
N ARG A 934 20.77 -2.46 -28.74
CA ARG A 934 21.41 -1.58 -27.74
C ARG A 934 20.33 -0.84 -26.95
N THR A 935 20.50 -0.70 -25.63
CA THR A 935 19.62 0.14 -24.81
C THR A 935 19.97 1.62 -25.01
N TYR A 936 19.05 2.53 -24.69
CA TYR A 936 19.30 3.99 -24.75
C TYR A 936 20.54 4.41 -23.94
N ILE A 937 20.82 3.72 -22.82
CA ILE A 937 21.97 3.99 -21.97
C ILE A 937 23.27 3.52 -22.64
N ASP A 938 23.26 2.36 -23.30
CA ASP A 938 24.42 1.86 -24.05
C ASP A 938 24.79 2.82 -25.18
N GLU A 939 23.80 3.35 -25.90
CA GLU A 939 24.03 4.35 -26.95
C GLU A 939 24.61 5.66 -26.40
N LEU A 940 24.11 6.12 -25.25
CA LEU A 940 24.62 7.33 -24.60
C LEU A 940 26.06 7.15 -24.13
N LEU A 941 26.36 6.04 -23.45
CA LEU A 941 27.71 5.73 -22.98
C LEU A 941 28.68 5.57 -24.16
N TYR A 942 28.25 4.91 -25.23
CA TYR A 942 29.04 4.76 -26.44
C TYR A 942 29.34 6.11 -27.11
N LYS A 943 28.34 6.98 -27.26
CA LYS A 943 28.56 8.34 -27.79
C LYS A 943 29.54 9.14 -26.94
N MET A 944 29.40 9.08 -25.62
CA MET A 944 30.32 9.77 -24.69
C MET A 944 31.75 9.21 -24.81
N TYR A 945 31.90 7.89 -24.94
CA TYR A 945 33.19 7.24 -25.17
C TYR A 945 33.85 7.69 -26.47
N GLU A 946 33.12 7.70 -27.59
CA GLU A 946 33.63 8.17 -28.88
C GLU A 946 34.08 9.63 -28.80
N MET A 947 33.29 10.49 -28.13
CA MET A 947 33.66 11.91 -27.94
C MET A 947 34.92 12.07 -27.08
N VAL A 948 35.10 11.26 -26.03
CA VAL A 948 36.35 11.24 -25.24
C VAL A 948 37.53 10.83 -26.14
N ARG A 949 37.38 9.77 -26.93
CA ARG A 949 38.42 9.30 -27.86
C ARG A 949 38.80 10.37 -28.88
N GLU A 950 37.82 11.06 -29.46
CA GLU A 950 38.05 12.17 -30.39
C GLU A 950 38.76 13.36 -29.74
N CYS A 951 38.38 13.74 -28.51
CA CYS A 951 39.05 14.81 -27.78
C CYS A 951 40.52 14.47 -27.49
N VAL A 952 40.80 13.20 -27.17
CA VAL A 952 42.17 12.70 -26.99
C VAL A 952 42.94 12.75 -28.32
N ALA A 953 42.35 12.27 -29.41
CA ALA A 953 42.97 12.28 -30.73
C ALA A 953 43.30 13.69 -31.24
N LYS A 954 42.45 14.68 -30.91
CA LYS A 954 42.66 16.11 -31.22
C LYS A 954 43.68 16.80 -30.29
N GLY A 955 44.21 16.11 -29.28
CA GLY A 955 45.17 16.68 -28.31
C GLY A 955 44.57 17.66 -27.30
N ILE A 956 43.24 17.71 -27.20
CA ILE A 956 42.50 18.67 -26.33
C ILE A 956 41.94 18.01 -25.06
N GLY A 957 42.03 16.68 -24.94
CA GLY A 957 41.56 15.90 -23.79
C GLY A 957 42.63 14.98 -23.19
N THR A 958 42.26 14.26 -22.14
CA THR A 958 43.06 13.17 -21.54
C THR A 958 42.27 11.88 -21.62
N HIS A 959 42.94 10.72 -21.69
CA HIS A 959 42.27 9.44 -21.55
C HIS A 959 41.42 9.39 -20.26
N LYS A 960 40.15 9.01 -20.40
CA LYS A 960 39.20 8.92 -19.30
C LYS A 960 38.48 7.57 -19.33
N GLN A 961 38.32 6.98 -18.16
CA GLN A 961 37.34 5.94 -17.92
C GLN A 961 35.98 6.57 -17.64
N ILE A 962 34.92 6.07 -18.26
CA ILE A 962 33.53 6.50 -18.04
C ILE A 962 32.85 5.43 -17.21
N ALA A 963 32.18 5.84 -16.12
CA ALA A 963 31.33 4.96 -15.34
C ALA A 963 29.96 5.59 -15.05
N LEU A 964 28.91 4.78 -15.20
CA LEU A 964 27.56 5.13 -14.80
C LEU A 964 27.42 5.02 -13.28
N VAL A 965 26.96 6.09 -12.64
CA VAL A 965 26.78 6.17 -11.18
C VAL A 965 25.33 5.95 -10.80
N ASP A 966 24.40 6.65 -11.45
CA ASP A 966 22.98 6.60 -11.10
C ASP A 966 22.09 7.01 -12.29
N ILE A 967 20.84 6.55 -12.29
CA ILE A 967 19.79 6.96 -13.24
C ILE A 967 18.53 7.27 -12.45
N VAL A 968 18.12 8.54 -12.48
CA VAL A 968 16.98 9.03 -11.73
C VAL A 968 15.87 9.45 -12.68
N ARG A 969 14.66 8.90 -12.51
CA ARG A 969 13.46 9.39 -13.18
C ARG A 969 12.87 10.57 -12.42
N VAL A 970 12.93 11.77 -12.99
CA VAL A 970 12.52 13.02 -12.30
C VAL A 970 11.02 13.25 -12.41
N LYS A 971 10.48 13.31 -13.63
CA LYS A 971 9.05 13.56 -13.87
C LYS A 971 8.61 13.04 -15.22
N ARG A 972 7.30 13.01 -15.46
CA ARG A 972 6.75 12.80 -16.80
C ARG A 972 6.96 14.07 -17.62
N TYR A 973 7.55 13.94 -18.80
CA TYR A 973 7.80 15.05 -19.72
C TYR A 973 6.63 15.25 -20.68
N SER A 974 6.14 14.15 -21.25
CA SER A 974 4.99 14.11 -22.17
C SER A 974 4.28 12.75 -22.06
N PRO A 975 3.15 12.51 -22.75
CA PRO A 975 2.62 11.16 -22.90
C PRO A 975 3.71 10.22 -23.43
N TYR A 976 3.99 9.13 -22.70
CA TYR A 976 4.99 8.10 -23.03
C TYR A 976 6.48 8.50 -22.91
N GLN A 977 6.81 9.73 -22.51
CA GLN A 977 8.20 10.14 -22.27
C GLN A 977 8.41 10.67 -20.85
N PHE A 978 9.57 10.35 -20.29
CA PHE A 978 10.00 10.74 -18.95
C PHE A 978 11.30 11.54 -19.01
N HIS A 979 11.39 12.54 -18.14
CA HIS A 979 12.64 13.25 -17.86
C HIS A 979 13.48 12.37 -16.92
N TYR A 980 14.67 11.99 -17.37
CA TYR A 980 15.69 11.29 -16.61
C TYR A 980 16.91 12.18 -16.34
N VAL A 981 17.63 11.89 -15.26
CA VAL A 981 18.97 12.40 -14.99
C VAL A 981 19.91 11.22 -14.90
N ILE A 982 20.97 11.26 -15.71
CA ILE A 982 22.00 10.23 -15.78
C ILE A 982 23.27 10.82 -15.19
N ASP A 983 23.71 10.23 -14.08
CA ASP A 983 24.91 10.67 -13.37
C ASP A 983 26.09 9.80 -13.83
N LEU A 984 27.09 10.43 -14.45
CA LEU A 984 28.31 9.77 -14.92
C LEU A 984 29.53 10.30 -14.16
N ILE A 985 30.56 9.47 -14.06
CA ILE A 985 31.87 9.90 -13.57
C ILE A 985 32.94 9.64 -14.65
N LEU A 986 33.73 10.67 -14.93
CA LEU A 986 34.89 10.63 -15.82
C LEU A 986 36.16 10.60 -14.97
N THR A 987 36.88 9.48 -14.96
CA THR A 987 38.12 9.32 -14.18
C THR A 987 39.33 9.32 -15.12
N PRO A 988 40.31 10.23 -14.95
CA PRO A 988 41.53 10.18 -15.75
C PRO A 988 42.27 8.85 -15.59
N THR A 989 42.69 8.26 -16.71
CA THR A 989 43.59 7.11 -16.71
C THR A 989 45.02 7.62 -16.92
N THR A 990 45.96 7.13 -16.10
CA THR A 990 47.39 7.38 -16.32
C THR A 990 47.79 6.59 -17.57
N GLY A 991 48.13 7.30 -18.66
CA GLY A 991 48.55 6.67 -19.90
C GLY A 991 49.72 5.70 -19.69
N ALA A 992 49.68 4.62 -20.47
CA ALA A 992 50.56 3.46 -20.50
C ALA A 992 50.21 2.33 -19.50
N ILE A 993 49.21 1.53 -19.85
CA ILE A 993 49.36 0.07 -19.71
C ILE A 993 49.25 -0.48 -21.13
N GLN A 994 50.41 -0.89 -21.66
CA GLN A 994 50.58 -1.56 -22.95
C GLN A 994 49.70 -2.81 -23.06
#